data_AF-A0A1H3FTQ1-F1
#
_entry.id   AF-A0A1H3FTQ1-F1
#
_cell.length_a   1.000
_cell.length_b   1.000
_cell.length_c   1.000
_cell.angle_alpha   90.00
_cell.angle_beta   90.00
_cell.angle_gamma   90.00
#
_symmetry.space_group_name_H-M   'P 1'
#
loop_
_entity.id
_entity.type
_entity.pdbx_description
1 polymer ?
#
loop_
_entity_poly.entity_id
_entity_poly.type
_entity_poly.pdbx_seq_one_letter_code
_entity_poly.pdbx_strand_id
1 'polypeptide(L)'
;MNLVKLFSRVLALSFLVLVSCNKATDSKVLVSTKEALYSAISEVKPGTEIVLANGTYTDVNIVFKGEGTKEAPIVLRAETPGKVFIEGVSNVQIGGSYLVIDGLYFRKGYSPTKNVIAFRLSEKEVATNCRVTNCVIIDFNQLERDKDDLWVQLYGRHNSLDHCYIAGKTNGGPTVRVDLKGNQSIRNFHKITNNHFGPRPRKGGARGETIQLGSSYTSMSPSNTLIANNLFEECNGEVEVISSKTNFNVIKNNVFYKCEGSVVTRHGNYVMIDGNYFIGDGVNKNVGGIRIINTGHWIVNNYFYNLIGENFRSPLAVMNGIPKSPLNRYNQVTDVVVAYNTYVNCKSPWQFGVGTNISQKEVLPLSEIRSARALRTEVVNNVIFNTEGDAHLIVEHDKADGVTFMANAINNQGVDFKNKDKFIVSNFELKKVSEELFVPVGISTDITPYTGFGFEAIKTDLFGVKRENSNSIGALVSENIKDPVILDKTKYGASWFVADKATVEAKKHEVTAAKGDLEAKIAAANSGDILELNAGTYAISNSLKIDKQLTIKSKDGEKAIVVADKALNSPLFQLNPYGILTIENVKLEGSGKQAAFASLKENMFNHFGLFVTGCEINNFNYVLKAYKQSFAEEIAFTNTSILNCENGIELSEETNDRGDYNVEFLTIDNCVFTNVKSNVIDYYRGGYDESTIGGNLMVKNSTFKNCGAKEKNGILLNTRGIVNVAINNNTFTNNNIKLVALLWGAKNNTELNNKLQNSGVIRVEENLKMKLMY
;
A
#
# COMPACT_ATOMS: atom_id res chain seq x y z
N MET A 1 18.61 84.06 17.71
CA MET A 1 17.18 83.80 17.44
C MET A 1 16.96 82.80 16.29
N ASN A 2 17.77 81.72 16.20
CA ASN A 2 17.63 80.70 15.13
C ASN A 2 17.91 79.24 15.57
N LEU A 3 18.15 78.97 16.86
CA LEU A 3 18.32 77.58 17.35
C LEU A 3 17.02 76.97 17.93
N VAL A 4 16.08 77.80 18.39
CA VAL A 4 14.83 77.32 19.04
C VAL A 4 13.78 76.85 18.01
N LYS A 5 13.85 77.33 16.76
CA LYS A 5 12.92 76.92 15.69
C LYS A 5 13.33 75.62 14.97
N LEU A 6 14.59 75.18 15.10
CA LEU A 6 15.07 73.94 14.46
C LEU A 6 14.77 72.70 15.33
N PHE A 7 14.84 72.83 16.66
CA PHE A 7 14.52 71.74 17.58
C PHE A 7 13.04 71.36 17.61
N SER A 8 12.13 72.31 17.38
CA SER A 8 10.68 72.01 17.33
C SER A 8 10.24 71.33 16.03
N ARG A 9 11.03 71.43 14.95
CA ARG A 9 10.73 70.75 13.67
C ARG A 9 11.34 69.36 13.56
N VAL A 10 12.46 69.10 14.22
CA VAL A 10 13.07 67.75 14.27
C VAL A 10 12.31 66.84 15.24
N LEU A 11 11.83 67.36 16.38
CA LEU A 11 11.01 66.57 17.31
C LEU A 11 9.64 66.17 16.72
N ALA A 12 9.07 66.99 15.84
CA ALA A 12 7.81 66.68 15.16
C ALA A 12 7.97 65.63 14.04
N LEU A 13 9.16 65.50 13.44
CA LEU A 13 9.46 64.47 12.45
C LEU A 13 9.85 63.13 13.10
N SER A 14 10.45 63.15 14.29
CA SER A 14 10.74 61.95 15.08
C SER A 14 9.51 61.35 15.76
N PHE A 15 8.45 62.15 16.02
CA PHE A 15 7.19 61.65 16.58
C PHE A 15 6.23 61.09 15.51
N LEU A 16 6.44 61.39 14.22
CA LEU A 16 5.68 60.77 13.11
C LEU A 16 6.25 59.43 12.62
N VAL A 17 7.50 59.09 12.98
CA VAL A 17 8.11 57.80 12.63
C VAL A 17 7.83 56.71 13.68
N LEU A 18 7.35 57.08 14.88
CA LEU A 18 7.06 56.15 15.98
C LEU A 18 5.58 55.71 16.09
N VAL A 19 4.70 56.19 15.21
CA VAL A 19 3.26 55.79 15.17
C VAL A 19 2.90 55.03 13.89
N SER A 20 3.88 54.45 13.20
CA SER A 20 3.62 53.52 12.08
C SER A 20 4.10 52.09 12.36
N CYS A 21 4.24 51.72 13.64
CA CYS A 21 3.99 50.34 14.06
C CYS A 21 2.48 50.10 13.95
N ASN A 22 1.99 49.88 12.73
CA ASN A 22 0.75 49.13 12.56
C ASN A 22 0.99 47.79 13.26
N LYS A 23 0.37 47.60 14.43
CA LYS A 23 0.06 46.25 14.91
C LYS A 23 -0.52 45.53 13.69
N ALA A 24 0.11 44.44 13.27
CA ALA A 24 -0.50 43.53 12.32
C ALA A 24 -1.86 43.17 12.92
N THR A 25 -2.93 43.74 12.38
CA THR A 25 -4.28 43.34 12.75
C THR A 25 -4.44 41.96 12.15
N ASP A 26 -4.26 40.92 12.99
CA ASP A 26 -4.65 39.55 12.71
C ASP A 26 -6.13 39.57 12.29
N SER A 27 -6.39 39.59 10.99
CA SER A 27 -7.75 39.64 10.45
C SER A 27 -8.29 38.22 10.45
N LYS A 28 -8.81 37.77 11.59
CA LYS A 28 -9.53 36.50 11.68
C LYS A 28 -10.88 36.64 10.98
N VAL A 29 -11.13 35.78 10.00
CA VAL A 29 -12.37 35.75 9.22
C VAL A 29 -13.02 34.39 9.41
N LEU A 30 -14.10 34.35 10.21
CA LEU A 30 -14.91 33.14 10.38
C LEU A 30 -15.85 32.98 9.18
N VAL A 31 -15.84 31.81 8.53
CA VAL A 31 -16.70 31.51 7.38
C VAL A 31 -17.46 30.20 7.61
N SER A 32 -18.77 30.20 7.35
CA SER A 32 -19.65 29.05 7.58
C SER A 32 -20.27 28.49 6.29
N THR A 33 -19.99 29.10 5.14
CA THR A 33 -20.49 28.66 3.82
C THR A 33 -19.37 28.66 2.79
N LYS A 34 -19.57 27.94 1.67
CA LYS A 34 -18.60 27.92 0.57
C LYS A 34 -18.45 29.29 -0.09
N GLU A 35 -19.52 30.06 -0.21
CA GLU A 35 -19.51 31.41 -0.78
C GLU A 35 -18.69 32.37 0.11
N ALA A 36 -18.89 32.30 1.43
CA ALA A 36 -18.11 33.09 2.39
C ALA A 36 -16.62 32.70 2.36
N LEU A 37 -16.31 31.40 2.26
CA LEU A 37 -14.95 30.91 2.09
C LEU A 37 -14.29 31.48 0.82
N TYR A 38 -14.97 31.40 -0.32
CA TYR A 38 -14.44 31.91 -1.58
C TYR A 38 -14.23 33.44 -1.54
N SER A 39 -15.17 34.17 -0.95
CA SER A 39 -15.04 35.62 -0.74
C SER A 39 -13.84 35.94 0.14
N ALA A 40 -13.69 35.25 1.28
CA ALA A 40 -12.58 35.46 2.21
C ALA A 40 -11.23 35.18 1.56
N ILE A 41 -11.12 34.12 0.75
CA ILE A 41 -9.90 33.79 0.01
C ILE A 41 -9.52 34.92 -0.98
N SER A 42 -10.49 35.55 -1.63
CA SER A 42 -10.21 36.62 -2.61
C SER A 42 -9.67 37.91 -1.98
N GLU A 43 -9.83 38.09 -0.67
CA GLU A 43 -9.47 39.30 0.07
C GLU A 43 -8.24 39.14 0.98
N VAL A 44 -7.59 37.97 0.94
CA VAL A 44 -6.47 37.65 1.85
C VAL A 44 -5.30 38.61 1.68
N LYS A 45 -4.67 38.94 2.81
CA LYS A 45 -3.42 39.69 2.91
C LYS A 45 -2.48 38.92 3.84
N PRO A 46 -1.16 39.18 3.84
CA PRO A 46 -0.26 38.60 4.83
C PRO A 46 -0.82 38.70 6.26
N GLY A 47 -0.86 37.58 6.98
CA GLY A 47 -1.43 37.48 8.33
C GLY A 47 -2.94 37.22 8.41
N THR A 48 -3.67 37.13 7.29
CA THR A 48 -5.08 36.75 7.30
C THR A 48 -5.27 35.30 7.78
N GLU A 49 -6.24 35.09 8.67
CA GLU A 49 -6.61 33.78 9.20
C GLU A 49 -8.08 33.48 8.86
N ILE A 50 -8.32 32.63 7.87
CA ILE A 50 -9.64 32.12 7.51
C ILE A 50 -9.95 30.92 8.40
N VAL A 51 -11.02 31.02 9.18
CA VAL A 51 -11.48 29.97 10.10
C VAL A 51 -12.76 29.37 9.54
N LEU A 52 -12.73 28.10 9.15
CA LEU A 52 -13.92 27.35 8.75
C LEU A 52 -14.71 26.97 10.01
N ALA A 53 -15.93 27.49 10.14
CA ALA A 53 -16.84 27.09 11.21
C ALA A 53 -17.10 25.58 11.18
N ASN A 54 -17.38 24.99 12.34
CA ASN A 54 -17.72 23.57 12.44
C ASN A 54 -18.90 23.21 11.52
N GLY A 55 -18.77 22.13 10.76
CA GLY A 55 -19.78 21.72 9.79
C GLY A 55 -19.23 20.87 8.66
N THR A 56 -20.13 20.50 7.74
CA THR A 56 -19.79 19.78 6.51
C THR A 56 -19.82 20.75 5.33
N TYR A 57 -18.71 20.79 4.60
CA TYR A 57 -18.53 21.55 3.37
C TYR A 57 -18.51 20.55 2.21
N THR A 58 -19.66 20.41 1.53
CA THR A 58 -19.84 19.47 0.42
C THR A 58 -19.64 20.17 -0.92
N ASP A 59 -19.01 19.47 -1.87
CA ASP A 59 -18.76 19.93 -3.24
C ASP A 59 -18.00 21.27 -3.30
N VAL A 60 -16.92 21.37 -2.53
CA VAL A 60 -16.08 22.56 -2.41
C VAL A 60 -14.74 22.39 -3.13
N ASN A 61 -14.45 23.35 -4.02
CA ASN A 61 -13.20 23.41 -4.77
C ASN A 61 -12.41 24.61 -4.29
N ILE A 62 -11.53 24.39 -3.32
CA ILE A 62 -10.84 25.47 -2.61
C ILE A 62 -9.59 25.87 -3.41
N VAL A 63 -9.62 27.05 -4.03
CA VAL A 63 -8.45 27.65 -4.68
C VAL A 63 -7.78 28.61 -3.70
N PHE A 64 -6.95 28.10 -2.80
CA PHE A 64 -6.27 28.88 -1.77
C PHE A 64 -5.03 29.59 -2.35
N LYS A 65 -5.25 30.82 -2.84
CA LYS A 65 -4.23 31.66 -3.48
C LYS A 65 -3.90 32.86 -2.62
N GLY A 66 -2.62 33.16 -2.43
CA GLY A 66 -2.18 34.35 -1.71
C GLY A 66 -0.66 34.44 -1.54
N GLU A 67 -0.17 35.61 -1.15
CA GLU A 67 1.24 35.83 -0.84
C GLU A 67 1.35 36.26 0.62
N GLY A 68 1.66 35.30 1.50
CA GLY A 68 2.02 35.57 2.89
C GLY A 68 3.51 35.88 3.03
N THR A 69 3.95 36.06 4.28
CA THR A 69 5.37 36.12 4.61
C THR A 69 5.71 35.10 5.68
N LYS A 70 7.01 34.89 5.94
CA LYS A 70 7.46 33.99 7.01
C LYS A 70 6.92 34.44 8.38
N GLU A 71 6.85 35.75 8.61
CA GLU A 71 6.39 36.36 9.86
C GLU A 71 4.86 36.51 9.91
N ALA A 72 4.19 36.56 8.76
CA ALA A 72 2.75 36.74 8.64
C ALA A 72 2.18 35.81 7.54
N PRO A 73 2.14 34.49 7.78
CA PRO A 73 1.55 33.54 6.83
C PRO A 73 0.04 33.77 6.70
N ILE A 74 -0.53 33.30 5.59
CA ILE A 74 -1.99 33.26 5.40
C ILE A 74 -2.47 31.87 5.79
N VAL A 75 -3.45 31.78 6.68
CA VAL A 75 -3.88 30.51 7.27
C VAL A 75 -5.33 30.21 6.90
N LEU A 76 -5.60 29.01 6.41
CA LEU A 76 -6.92 28.41 6.29
C LEU A 76 -7.01 27.25 7.27
N ARG A 77 -7.86 27.35 8.30
CA ARG A 77 -7.96 26.30 9.32
C ARG A 77 -9.38 25.96 9.73
N ALA A 78 -9.55 24.77 10.29
CA ALA A 78 -10.76 24.41 11.00
C ALA A 78 -10.92 25.25 12.29
N GLU A 79 -12.16 25.61 12.62
CA GLU A 79 -12.52 26.19 13.91
C GLU A 79 -12.18 25.22 15.04
N THR A 80 -12.69 23.99 14.94
CA THR A 80 -12.32 22.86 15.79
C THR A 80 -11.86 21.70 14.91
N PRO A 81 -10.58 21.30 14.97
CA PRO A 81 -10.10 20.13 14.24
C PRO A 81 -10.94 18.88 14.54
N GLY A 82 -11.26 18.12 13.50
CA GLY A 82 -12.18 16.97 13.57
C GLY A 82 -13.68 17.30 13.51
N LYS A 83 -14.06 18.57 13.44
CA LYS A 83 -15.46 19.01 13.24
C LYS A 83 -15.72 19.79 11.95
N VAL A 84 -14.70 19.93 11.10
CA VAL A 84 -14.81 20.51 9.74
C VAL A 84 -14.57 19.42 8.72
N PHE A 85 -15.64 18.98 8.07
CA PHE A 85 -15.62 17.89 7.10
C PHE A 85 -15.66 18.43 5.68
N ILE A 86 -14.76 17.96 4.83
CA ILE A 86 -14.75 18.19 3.39
C ILE A 86 -15.28 16.92 2.73
N GLU A 87 -16.49 16.98 2.18
CA GLU A 87 -17.21 15.81 1.63
C GLU A 87 -17.64 16.04 0.18
N GLY A 88 -18.17 15.00 -0.48
CA GLY A 88 -18.63 15.09 -1.87
C GLY A 88 -17.48 15.27 -2.87
N VAL A 89 -17.74 16.02 -3.94
CA VAL A 89 -16.79 16.25 -5.03
C VAL A 89 -15.96 17.48 -4.72
N SER A 90 -14.90 17.30 -3.93
CA SER A 90 -14.14 18.40 -3.33
C SER A 90 -12.62 18.26 -3.51
N ASN A 91 -11.91 19.39 -3.55
CA ASN A 91 -10.44 19.43 -3.57
C ASN A 91 -9.89 20.75 -3.01
N VAL A 92 -8.55 20.81 -2.92
CA VAL A 92 -7.80 22.03 -2.61
C VAL A 92 -6.64 22.22 -3.58
N GLN A 93 -6.47 23.45 -4.04
CA GLN A 93 -5.31 23.90 -4.82
C GLN A 93 -4.67 25.09 -4.10
N ILE A 94 -3.34 25.09 -3.99
CA ILE A 94 -2.56 26.10 -3.27
C ILE A 94 -1.68 26.83 -4.28
N GLY A 95 -1.67 28.17 -4.26
CA GLY A 95 -0.83 28.97 -5.15
C GLY A 95 -0.29 30.24 -4.48
N GLY A 96 1.00 30.50 -4.66
CA GLY A 96 1.70 31.62 -4.02
C GLY A 96 2.64 31.14 -2.91
N SER A 97 2.83 31.94 -1.86
CA SER A 97 3.83 31.64 -0.82
C SER A 97 3.35 31.83 0.61
N TYR A 98 3.95 31.08 1.53
CA TYR A 98 3.67 31.12 2.98
C TYR A 98 2.19 30.95 3.33
N LEU A 99 1.57 29.94 2.72
CA LEU A 99 0.19 29.54 2.95
C LEU A 99 0.13 28.31 3.86
N VAL A 100 -0.79 28.28 4.82
CA VAL A 100 -0.97 27.17 5.77
C VAL A 100 -2.40 26.64 5.72
N ILE A 101 -2.56 25.33 5.58
CA ILE A 101 -3.83 24.62 5.76
C ILE A 101 -3.72 23.76 7.02
N ASP A 102 -4.68 23.89 7.93
CA ASP A 102 -4.64 23.23 9.23
C ASP A 102 -6.00 22.62 9.65
N GLY A 103 -6.02 21.32 9.97
CA GLY A 103 -7.14 20.70 10.67
C GLY A 103 -8.33 20.26 9.81
N LEU A 104 -8.19 20.14 8.49
CA LEU A 104 -9.29 19.73 7.59
C LEU A 104 -9.46 18.20 7.55
N TYR A 105 -10.71 17.72 7.42
CA TYR A 105 -11.03 16.30 7.34
C TYR A 105 -11.76 15.92 6.05
N PHE A 106 -11.06 15.33 5.09
CA PHE A 106 -11.60 14.78 3.85
C PHE A 106 -12.15 13.37 4.05
N ARG A 107 -13.43 13.16 3.75
CA ARG A 107 -14.12 11.85 3.83
C ARG A 107 -15.34 11.82 2.92
N LYS A 108 -15.91 10.63 2.66
CA LYS A 108 -17.19 10.46 1.93
C LYS A 108 -17.24 11.27 0.62
N GLY A 109 -16.21 11.14 -0.21
CA GLY A 109 -16.08 11.94 -1.42
C GLY A 109 -14.89 11.53 -2.26
N TYR A 110 -14.62 12.32 -3.29
CA TYR A 110 -13.49 12.12 -4.20
C TYR A 110 -13.13 13.45 -4.88
N SER A 111 -11.91 13.55 -5.42
CA SER A 111 -11.52 14.77 -6.13
C SER A 111 -12.18 14.89 -7.50
N PRO A 112 -12.71 16.07 -7.90
CA PRO A 112 -13.10 16.35 -9.29
C PRO A 112 -11.92 16.43 -10.25
N THR A 113 -10.69 16.51 -9.72
CA THR A 113 -9.46 16.71 -10.48
C THR A 113 -8.48 15.57 -10.24
N LYS A 114 -7.25 15.68 -10.75
CA LYS A 114 -6.19 14.69 -10.52
C LYS A 114 -5.71 14.62 -9.06
N ASN A 115 -6.13 15.55 -8.20
CA ASN A 115 -5.53 15.76 -6.88
C ASN A 115 -6.57 16.10 -5.82
N VAL A 116 -6.50 15.52 -4.62
CA VAL A 116 -7.28 16.02 -3.47
C VAL A 116 -6.67 17.32 -2.97
N ILE A 117 -5.34 17.37 -2.80
CA ILE A 117 -4.58 18.57 -2.44
C ILE A 117 -3.44 18.76 -3.45
N ALA A 118 -3.39 19.91 -4.12
CA ALA A 118 -2.33 20.28 -5.05
C ALA A 118 -1.60 21.54 -4.62
N PHE A 119 -0.27 21.49 -4.55
CA PHE A 119 0.60 22.66 -4.31
C PHE A 119 0.86 23.47 -5.59
N ARG A 120 -0.18 23.65 -6.40
CA ARG A 120 -0.19 24.49 -7.59
C ARG A 120 -1.62 24.82 -8.04
N LEU A 121 -1.77 25.90 -8.78
CA LEU A 121 -3.00 26.24 -9.51
C LEU A 121 -2.89 25.86 -10.99
N SER A 122 -1.69 25.96 -11.55
CA SER A 122 -1.39 25.65 -12.95
C SER A 122 0.06 25.17 -13.08
N GLU A 123 0.53 24.88 -14.30
CA GLU A 123 1.95 24.53 -14.52
C GLU A 123 2.92 25.68 -14.20
N LYS A 124 2.44 26.93 -14.26
CA LYS A 124 3.24 28.13 -14.02
C LYS A 124 3.07 28.68 -12.59
N GLU A 125 1.90 28.50 -11.99
CA GLU A 125 1.59 29.00 -10.65
C GLU A 125 1.70 27.85 -9.63
N VAL A 126 2.86 27.74 -8.98
CA VAL A 126 3.17 26.74 -7.94
C VAL A 126 3.18 27.36 -6.55
N ALA A 127 3.02 26.54 -5.51
CA ALA A 127 3.15 26.96 -4.12
C ALA A 127 4.60 26.84 -3.62
N THR A 128 5.07 27.79 -2.80
CA THR A 128 6.42 27.75 -2.19
C THR A 128 6.38 28.20 -0.73
N ASN A 129 7.13 27.53 0.15
CA ASN A 129 7.07 27.75 1.61
C ASN A 129 5.67 27.55 2.22
N CYS A 130 4.83 26.71 1.62
CA CYS A 130 3.48 26.42 2.11
C CYS A 130 3.44 25.13 2.94
N ARG A 131 2.43 25.00 3.80
CA ARG A 131 2.29 23.89 4.75
C ARG A 131 0.87 23.34 4.77
N VAL A 132 0.74 22.02 4.73
CA VAL A 132 -0.51 21.30 5.05
C VAL A 132 -0.24 20.48 6.31
N THR A 133 -1.02 20.72 7.37
CA THR A 133 -0.79 20.12 8.68
C THR A 133 -2.07 19.72 9.41
N ASN A 134 -1.98 18.74 10.31
CA ASN A 134 -3.11 18.22 11.11
C ASN A 134 -4.35 17.85 10.29
N CYS A 135 -4.19 17.51 9.01
CA CYS A 135 -5.30 17.13 8.15
C CYS A 135 -5.52 15.62 8.14
N VAL A 136 -6.73 15.20 7.83
CA VAL A 136 -7.12 13.79 7.72
C VAL A 136 -7.72 13.53 6.35
N ILE A 137 -7.25 12.50 5.65
CA ILE A 137 -7.83 12.01 4.39
C ILE A 137 -8.13 10.52 4.55
N ILE A 138 -9.41 10.14 4.49
CA ILE A 138 -9.85 8.75 4.64
C ILE A 138 -10.84 8.38 3.54
N ASP A 139 -10.53 7.29 2.84
CA ASP A 139 -11.38 6.69 1.79
C ASP A 139 -11.91 7.69 0.75
N PHE A 140 -11.12 8.73 0.44
CA PHE A 140 -11.50 9.77 -0.52
C PHE A 140 -11.21 9.31 -1.96
N ASN A 141 -11.68 8.10 -2.28
CA ASN A 141 -11.35 7.30 -3.46
C ASN A 141 -12.20 7.68 -4.66
N GLN A 142 -11.61 7.64 -5.86
CA GLN A 142 -12.38 7.72 -7.10
C GLN A 142 -13.41 6.58 -7.20
N LEU A 143 -14.49 6.84 -7.95
CA LEU A 143 -15.59 5.88 -8.14
C LEU A 143 -15.19 4.59 -8.88
N GLU A 144 -14.04 4.63 -9.56
CA GLU A 144 -13.48 3.53 -10.33
C GLU A 144 -12.04 3.28 -9.90
N ARG A 145 -11.67 2.02 -9.67
CA ARG A 145 -10.32 1.62 -9.22
C ARG A 145 -9.21 2.03 -10.17
N ASP A 146 -9.46 2.01 -11.48
CA ASP A 146 -8.49 2.37 -12.52
C ASP A 146 -8.48 3.87 -12.88
N LYS A 147 -9.36 4.66 -12.26
CA LYS A 147 -9.33 6.11 -12.39
C LYS A 147 -8.24 6.66 -11.47
N ASP A 148 -7.07 6.89 -12.05
CA ASP A 148 -5.91 7.40 -11.31
C ASP A 148 -6.17 8.81 -10.76
N ASP A 149 -5.83 9.00 -9.49
CA ASP A 149 -5.64 10.32 -8.88
C ASP A 149 -4.53 10.28 -7.82
N LEU A 150 -4.20 11.45 -7.26
CA LEU A 150 -3.24 11.62 -6.19
C LEU A 150 -3.96 12.26 -5.01
N TRP A 151 -3.68 11.87 -3.78
CA TRP A 151 -4.26 12.59 -2.65
C TRP A 151 -3.48 13.86 -2.35
N VAL A 152 -2.15 13.83 -2.35
CA VAL A 152 -1.34 15.04 -2.19
C VAL A 152 -0.29 15.13 -3.30
N GLN A 153 -0.26 16.27 -4.00
CA GLN A 153 0.75 16.53 -5.03
C GLN A 153 1.54 17.79 -4.73
N LEU A 154 2.85 17.62 -4.50
CA LEU A 154 3.79 18.70 -4.22
C LEU A 154 4.48 19.18 -5.51
N TYR A 155 4.54 20.50 -5.67
CA TYR A 155 5.33 21.25 -6.64
C TYR A 155 6.07 22.37 -5.90
N GLY A 156 6.86 23.17 -6.61
CA GLY A 156 7.52 24.34 -6.04
C GLY A 156 8.65 23.96 -5.08
N ARG A 157 8.90 24.79 -4.06
CA ARG A 157 10.00 24.57 -3.10
C ARG A 157 9.57 24.80 -1.66
N HIS A 158 10.31 24.20 -0.73
CA HIS A 158 10.20 24.39 0.72
C HIS A 158 8.81 24.16 1.32
N ASN A 159 7.94 23.44 0.61
CA ASN A 159 6.64 23.03 1.11
C ASN A 159 6.75 21.89 2.14
N SER A 160 5.78 21.83 3.05
CA SER A 160 5.68 20.80 4.08
C SER A 160 4.31 20.10 4.09
N LEU A 161 4.33 18.79 4.24
CA LEU A 161 3.18 17.95 4.59
C LEU A 161 3.52 17.27 5.92
N ASP A 162 2.84 17.65 7.01
CA ASP A 162 3.21 17.15 8.33
C ASP A 162 2.04 16.94 9.29
N HIS A 163 2.17 16.00 10.23
CA HIS A 163 1.11 15.68 11.21
C HIS A 163 -0.23 15.36 10.54
N CYS A 164 -0.25 14.77 9.33
CA CYS A 164 -1.48 14.35 8.67
C CYS A 164 -1.72 12.85 8.85
N TYR A 165 -2.99 12.45 8.99
CA TYR A 165 -3.41 11.05 8.90
C TYR A 165 -4.00 10.76 7.52
N ILE A 166 -3.44 9.79 6.79
CA ILE A 166 -3.79 9.53 5.40
C ILE A 166 -3.91 8.01 5.20
N ALA A 167 -5.12 7.49 4.96
CA ALA A 167 -5.37 6.04 4.87
C ALA A 167 -6.56 5.67 3.97
N GLY A 168 -6.58 4.44 3.45
CA GLY A 168 -7.73 3.87 2.75
C GLY A 168 -7.75 4.07 1.23
N LYS A 169 -6.62 4.43 0.60
CA LYS A 169 -6.58 4.66 -0.86
C LYS A 169 -6.61 3.34 -1.63
N THR A 170 -7.67 3.09 -2.42
CA THR A 170 -7.87 1.83 -3.17
C THR A 170 -7.73 1.98 -4.68
N ASN A 171 -7.93 3.18 -5.23
CA ASN A 171 -7.76 3.46 -6.66
C ASN A 171 -6.28 3.73 -7.03
N GLY A 172 -5.99 3.67 -8.33
CA GLY A 172 -4.68 3.91 -8.91
C GLY A 172 -4.11 5.31 -8.65
N GLY A 173 -2.77 5.39 -8.69
CA GLY A 173 -2.01 6.61 -8.46
C GLY A 173 -1.42 6.69 -7.05
N PRO A 174 -0.20 7.24 -6.90
CA PRO A 174 0.43 7.38 -5.59
C PRO A 174 -0.42 8.18 -4.59
N THR A 175 -0.36 7.82 -3.31
CA THR A 175 -1.06 8.59 -2.26
C THR A 175 -0.49 10.00 -2.19
N VAL A 176 0.85 10.11 -2.13
CA VAL A 176 1.59 11.37 -2.18
C VAL A 176 2.58 11.34 -3.33
N ARG A 177 2.64 12.43 -4.10
CA ARG A 177 3.60 12.58 -5.19
C ARG A 177 4.31 13.92 -5.14
N VAL A 178 5.63 13.90 -5.36
CA VAL A 178 6.44 15.10 -5.58
C VAL A 178 6.79 15.19 -7.06
N ASP A 179 6.39 16.25 -7.76
CA ASP A 179 6.70 16.45 -9.18
C ASP A 179 7.73 17.57 -9.40
N LEU A 180 8.74 17.28 -10.21
CA LEU A 180 9.95 18.10 -10.37
C LEU A 180 10.07 18.77 -11.74
N LYS A 181 9.03 18.71 -12.57
CA LYS A 181 9.09 19.34 -13.90
C LYS A 181 9.24 20.86 -13.73
N GLY A 182 10.28 21.41 -14.37
CA GLY A 182 10.59 22.84 -14.37
C GLY A 182 11.53 23.27 -13.24
N ASN A 183 12.28 24.36 -13.49
CA ASN A 183 13.26 24.90 -12.53
C ASN A 183 12.62 25.33 -11.20
N GLN A 184 11.34 25.64 -11.21
CA GLN A 184 10.56 26.00 -10.02
C GLN A 184 10.36 24.85 -9.03
N SER A 185 10.54 23.58 -9.44
CA SER A 185 10.25 22.40 -8.61
C SER A 185 11.45 21.45 -8.40
N ILE A 186 12.59 21.68 -9.06
CA ILE A 186 13.84 20.99 -8.71
C ILE A 186 14.50 21.65 -7.50
N ARG A 187 15.37 20.91 -6.79
CA ARG A 187 15.97 21.34 -5.51
C ARG A 187 14.87 21.89 -4.60
N ASN A 188 13.84 21.08 -4.42
CA ASN A 188 12.62 21.49 -3.75
C ASN A 188 12.79 21.60 -2.24
N PHE A 189 13.62 20.78 -1.60
CA PHE A 189 13.76 20.78 -0.14
C PHE A 189 12.40 20.64 0.59
N HIS A 190 11.47 19.89 -0.01
CA HIS A 190 10.20 19.58 0.64
C HIS A 190 10.41 18.73 1.88
N LYS A 191 9.47 18.84 2.83
CA LYS A 191 9.44 18.04 4.06
C LYS A 191 8.13 17.27 4.13
N ILE A 192 8.24 15.95 4.27
CA ILE A 192 7.11 15.06 4.53
C ILE A 192 7.41 14.41 5.88
N THR A 193 6.85 14.96 6.96
CA THR A 193 7.30 14.62 8.31
C THR A 193 6.20 14.39 9.33
N ASN A 194 6.38 13.46 10.27
CA ASN A 194 5.42 13.23 11.35
C ASN A 194 4.00 12.86 10.88
N ASN A 195 3.85 12.35 9.66
CA ASN A 195 2.57 11.86 9.15
C ASN A 195 2.35 10.42 9.61
N HIS A 196 1.07 10.05 9.72
CA HIS A 196 0.65 8.66 9.82
C HIS A 196 0.02 8.27 8.49
N PHE A 197 0.80 7.57 7.67
CA PHE A 197 0.28 6.84 6.53
C PHE A 197 -0.31 5.54 7.05
N GLY A 198 -1.61 5.56 7.33
CA GLY A 198 -2.32 4.37 7.80
C GLY A 198 -2.52 3.35 6.68
N PRO A 199 -3.31 2.29 6.95
CA PRO A 199 -3.48 1.19 6.01
C PRO A 199 -3.84 1.66 4.60
N ARG A 200 -3.05 1.22 3.62
CA ARG A 200 -3.37 1.34 2.20
C ARG A 200 -3.64 -0.07 1.69
N PRO A 201 -4.92 -0.45 1.50
CA PRO A 201 -5.26 -1.77 0.98
C PRO A 201 -4.60 -2.07 -0.37
N ARG A 202 -4.44 -3.36 -0.68
CA ARG A 202 -3.88 -3.79 -1.97
C ARG A 202 -4.71 -3.27 -3.12
N LYS A 203 -4.10 -2.60 -4.09
CA LYS A 203 -4.84 -2.15 -5.28
C LYS A 203 -5.30 -3.33 -6.15
N GLY A 204 -4.57 -4.44 -6.15
CA GLY A 204 -4.78 -5.53 -7.11
C GLY A 204 -4.26 -5.20 -8.52
N GLY A 205 -3.16 -4.44 -8.59
CA GLY A 205 -2.51 -3.97 -9.82
C GLY A 205 -1.42 -2.94 -9.52
N ALA A 206 -0.66 -2.53 -10.54
CA ALA A 206 0.40 -1.51 -10.39
C ALA A 206 -0.15 -0.09 -10.08
N ARG A 207 0.75 0.84 -9.72
CA ARG A 207 0.48 2.27 -9.39
C ARG A 207 -0.17 2.43 -8.02
N GLY A 208 0.29 1.65 -7.05
CA GLY A 208 -0.21 1.58 -5.69
C GLY A 208 0.69 2.30 -4.67
N GLU A 209 1.67 3.12 -5.10
CA GLU A 209 2.75 3.57 -4.22
C GLU A 209 2.26 4.55 -3.14
N THR A 210 2.67 4.40 -1.88
CA THR A 210 2.28 5.39 -0.85
C THR A 210 2.95 6.74 -1.12
N ILE A 211 4.24 6.75 -1.43
CA ILE A 211 4.95 7.96 -1.85
C ILE A 211 5.71 7.71 -3.16
N GLN A 212 5.58 8.63 -4.12
CA GLN A 212 6.40 8.66 -5.33
C GLN A 212 7.14 10.00 -5.46
N LEU A 213 8.47 9.95 -5.58
CA LEU A 213 9.31 11.15 -5.77
C LEU A 213 9.74 11.28 -7.24
N GLY A 214 8.97 12.04 -8.02
CA GLY A 214 9.19 12.27 -9.44
C GLY A 214 8.74 11.11 -10.33
N SER A 215 9.34 11.02 -11.51
CA SER A 215 9.08 9.97 -12.49
C SER A 215 10.36 9.63 -13.26
N SER A 216 10.33 8.59 -14.10
CA SER A 216 11.47 8.24 -14.97
C SER A 216 11.98 9.43 -15.79
N TYR A 217 11.08 10.29 -16.29
CA TYR A 217 11.43 11.50 -17.07
C TYR A 217 12.17 12.58 -16.27
N THR A 218 12.06 12.59 -14.94
CA THR A 218 12.71 13.59 -14.07
C THR A 218 13.78 12.96 -13.20
N SER A 219 14.18 11.72 -13.49
CA SER A 219 15.02 10.92 -12.60
C SER A 219 16.41 11.45 -12.35
N MET A 220 16.95 12.21 -13.30
CA MET A 220 18.25 12.85 -13.16
C MET A 220 18.19 14.21 -12.46
N SER A 221 16.99 14.71 -12.12
CA SER A 221 16.82 16.01 -11.47
C SER A 221 17.10 15.93 -9.97
N PRO A 222 17.78 16.93 -9.37
CA PRO A 222 17.94 17.04 -7.93
C PRO A 222 16.59 17.39 -7.28
N SER A 223 16.22 16.63 -6.25
CA SER A 223 14.99 16.84 -5.49
C SER A 223 15.28 17.45 -4.12
N ASN A 224 16.17 16.82 -3.34
CA ASN A 224 16.46 17.20 -1.96
C ASN A 224 15.24 17.09 -1.01
N THR A 225 14.24 16.26 -1.33
CA THR A 225 13.09 16.02 -0.45
C THR A 225 13.53 15.24 0.79
N LEU A 226 13.03 15.65 1.96
CA LEU A 226 13.15 14.95 3.23
C LEU A 226 11.84 14.22 3.56
N ILE A 227 11.91 12.90 3.74
CA ILE A 227 10.83 12.07 4.29
C ILE A 227 11.30 11.57 5.65
N ALA A 228 10.75 12.11 6.75
CA ALA A 228 11.26 11.76 8.08
C ALA A 228 10.23 11.68 9.20
N ASN A 229 10.47 10.79 10.17
CA ASN A 229 9.62 10.61 11.35
C ASN A 229 8.16 10.26 11.01
N ASN A 230 7.89 9.61 9.89
CA ASN A 230 6.54 9.15 9.54
C ASN A 230 6.33 7.70 10.01
N LEU A 231 5.08 7.35 10.32
CA LEU A 231 4.62 5.98 10.47
C LEU A 231 3.94 5.54 9.16
N PHE A 232 4.45 4.48 8.56
CA PHE A 232 3.81 3.72 7.48
C PHE A 232 3.29 2.43 8.10
N GLU A 233 1.97 2.33 8.25
CA GLU A 233 1.28 1.17 8.81
C GLU A 233 0.51 0.49 7.68
N GLU A 234 0.85 -0.77 7.39
CA GLU A 234 0.13 -1.62 6.42
C GLU A 234 -0.11 -0.91 5.07
N CYS A 235 0.92 -0.22 4.58
CA CYS A 235 0.93 0.46 3.29
C CYS A 235 1.10 -0.55 2.15
N ASN A 236 0.06 -1.34 1.89
CA ASN A 236 0.09 -2.58 1.10
C ASN A 236 -0.40 -2.41 -0.34
N GLY A 237 -0.46 -1.16 -0.84
CA GLY A 237 -0.99 -0.85 -2.17
C GLY A 237 -0.31 -1.61 -3.31
N GLU A 238 1.01 -1.77 -3.24
CA GLU A 238 1.83 -2.54 -4.20
C GLU A 238 3.24 -2.86 -3.64
N VAL A 239 4.17 -3.34 -4.48
CA VAL A 239 5.56 -3.66 -4.09
C VAL A 239 6.41 -2.45 -3.69
N GLU A 240 6.05 -1.22 -4.06
CA GLU A 240 6.78 0.00 -3.71
C GLU A 240 6.01 0.86 -2.69
N VAL A 241 6.40 0.82 -1.41
CA VAL A 241 5.83 1.73 -0.38
C VAL A 241 6.26 3.16 -0.67
N ILE A 242 7.58 3.34 -0.81
CA ILE A 242 8.19 4.57 -1.31
C ILE A 242 8.93 4.23 -2.60
N SER A 243 8.54 4.89 -3.69
CA SER A 243 9.29 4.87 -4.93
C SER A 243 10.05 6.19 -5.12
N SER A 244 11.32 6.22 -4.74
CA SER A 244 12.21 7.34 -5.04
C SER A 244 12.65 7.27 -6.51
N LYS A 245 12.26 8.27 -7.32
CA LYS A 245 12.60 8.37 -8.74
C LYS A 245 13.36 9.66 -9.06
N THR A 246 14.17 10.18 -8.13
CA THR A 246 14.93 11.45 -8.24
C THR A 246 16.18 11.47 -7.36
N ASN A 247 17.04 12.48 -7.53
CA ASN A 247 18.34 12.55 -6.84
C ASN A 247 18.30 13.27 -5.47
N PHE A 248 19.24 12.91 -4.59
CA PHE A 248 19.56 13.59 -3.33
C PHE A 248 18.44 13.64 -2.28
N ASN A 249 17.49 12.69 -2.33
CA ASN A 249 16.46 12.57 -1.31
C ASN A 249 17.04 11.98 0.00
N VAL A 250 16.41 12.32 1.11
CA VAL A 250 16.73 11.77 2.44
C VAL A 250 15.48 11.11 3.02
N ILE A 251 15.58 9.83 3.35
CA ILE A 251 14.53 9.02 3.97
C ILE A 251 15.04 8.59 5.34
N LYS A 252 14.53 9.22 6.41
CA LYS A 252 15.19 9.16 7.71
C LYS A 252 14.23 8.97 8.90
N ASN A 253 14.56 8.08 9.83
CA ASN A 253 13.79 7.90 11.07
C ASN A 253 12.29 7.57 10.86
N ASN A 254 11.93 6.93 9.75
CA ASN A 254 10.56 6.45 9.53
C ASN A 254 10.38 5.04 10.10
N VAL A 255 9.14 4.68 10.37
CA VAL A 255 8.74 3.33 10.79
C VAL A 255 7.87 2.71 9.69
N PHE A 256 8.29 1.56 9.18
CA PHE A 256 7.53 0.74 8.22
C PHE A 256 7.04 -0.50 8.96
N TYR A 257 5.79 -0.47 9.38
CA TYR A 257 5.15 -1.53 10.15
C TYR A 257 4.24 -2.37 9.24
N LYS A 258 4.61 -3.64 9.05
CA LYS A 258 3.88 -4.64 8.27
C LYS A 258 3.47 -4.19 6.86
N CYS A 259 4.32 -3.38 6.22
CA CYS A 259 4.07 -2.90 4.86
C CYS A 259 4.50 -3.95 3.82
N GLU A 260 3.58 -4.36 2.96
CA GLU A 260 3.77 -5.40 1.94
C GLU A 260 4.55 -4.95 0.68
N GLY A 261 5.55 -4.11 0.90
CA GLY A 261 6.40 -3.56 -0.13
C GLY A 261 7.67 -2.95 0.46
N SER A 262 8.49 -2.36 -0.41
CA SER A 262 9.82 -1.89 -0.06
C SER A 262 9.96 -0.38 -0.19
N VAL A 263 10.96 0.19 0.48
CA VAL A 263 11.53 1.49 0.10
C VAL A 263 12.45 1.27 -1.08
N VAL A 264 12.14 1.87 -2.23
CA VAL A 264 12.82 1.59 -3.49
C VAL A 264 13.53 2.84 -4.03
N THR A 265 14.84 2.74 -4.29
CA THR A 265 15.57 3.73 -5.10
C THR A 265 15.33 3.48 -6.59
N ARG A 266 14.06 3.53 -7.00
CA ARG A 266 13.57 3.01 -8.28
C ARG A 266 14.25 3.67 -9.49
N HIS A 267 14.45 4.98 -9.43
CA HIS A 267 15.28 5.77 -10.35
C HIS A 267 15.99 6.90 -9.58
N GLY A 268 16.94 7.56 -10.22
CA GLY A 268 17.71 8.62 -9.58
C GLY A 268 18.76 8.07 -8.61
N ASN A 269 19.61 8.95 -8.10
CA ASN A 269 20.91 8.63 -7.51
C ASN A 269 21.12 9.38 -6.19
N TYR A 270 22.10 8.96 -5.40
CA TYR A 270 22.55 9.69 -4.20
C TYR A 270 21.46 9.87 -3.12
N VAL A 271 20.60 8.86 -2.97
CA VAL A 271 19.58 8.83 -1.90
C VAL A 271 20.22 8.35 -0.60
N MET A 272 19.91 9.03 0.50
CA MET A 272 20.29 8.61 1.85
C MET A 272 19.07 7.99 2.56
N ILE A 273 19.22 6.76 3.02
CA ILE A 273 18.24 6.01 3.81
C ILE A 273 18.88 5.73 5.18
N ASP A 274 18.55 6.57 6.17
CA ASP A 274 19.27 6.66 7.44
C ASP A 274 18.34 6.43 8.64
N GLY A 275 18.60 5.41 9.45
CA GLY A 275 17.96 5.27 10.75
C GLY A 275 16.46 4.92 10.69
N ASN A 276 16.01 4.14 9.71
CA ASN A 276 14.60 3.71 9.62
C ASN A 276 14.38 2.35 10.30
N TYR A 277 13.13 2.10 10.72
CA TYR A 277 12.68 0.83 11.30
C TYR A 277 11.83 0.08 10.28
N PHE A 278 12.16 -1.17 9.99
CA PHE A 278 11.37 -2.06 9.14
C PHE A 278 10.93 -3.27 9.96
N ILE A 279 9.63 -3.33 10.27
CA ILE A 279 9.06 -4.23 11.27
C ILE A 279 8.08 -5.18 10.58
N GLY A 280 8.43 -6.46 10.49
CA GLY A 280 7.57 -7.54 10.04
C GLY A 280 7.01 -8.39 11.17
N ASP A 281 6.31 -9.46 10.81
CA ASP A 281 5.68 -10.41 11.72
C ASP A 281 6.36 -11.79 11.71
N GLY A 282 7.37 -12.00 10.88
CA GLY A 282 8.07 -13.28 10.74
C GLY A 282 7.28 -14.34 9.97
N VAL A 283 6.10 -14.00 9.44
CA VAL A 283 5.14 -14.94 8.82
C VAL A 283 4.78 -14.50 7.40
N ASN A 284 4.56 -13.21 7.19
CA ASN A 284 4.16 -12.65 5.91
C ASN A 284 5.38 -12.35 5.02
N LYS A 285 5.54 -13.16 3.97
CA LYS A 285 6.61 -13.02 2.96
C LYS A 285 6.48 -11.80 2.06
N ASN A 286 5.39 -11.05 2.18
CA ASN A 286 5.19 -9.83 1.40
C ASN A 286 5.71 -8.58 2.10
N VAL A 287 6.01 -8.63 3.41
CA VAL A 287 6.57 -7.48 4.13
C VAL A 287 8.01 -7.24 3.67
N GLY A 288 8.27 -6.03 3.17
CA GLY A 288 9.52 -5.66 2.51
C GLY A 288 10.48 -4.81 3.35
N GLY A 289 11.72 -4.71 2.87
CA GLY A 289 12.75 -3.82 3.39
C GLY A 289 13.15 -2.74 2.38
N ILE A 290 14.40 -2.76 1.94
CA ILE A 290 14.96 -1.78 1.01
C ILE A 290 15.36 -2.45 -0.30
N ARG A 291 14.93 -1.87 -1.42
CA ARG A 291 15.33 -2.29 -2.78
C ARG A 291 16.17 -1.21 -3.47
N ILE A 292 17.40 -1.59 -3.84
CA ILE A 292 18.42 -0.70 -4.37
C ILE A 292 18.58 -0.94 -5.88
N ILE A 293 18.47 0.15 -6.62
CA ILE A 293 18.82 0.30 -8.04
C ILE A 293 19.60 1.63 -8.12
N ASN A 294 20.40 1.82 -9.18
CA ASN A 294 21.16 3.07 -9.45
C ASN A 294 22.32 3.31 -8.48
N THR A 295 22.89 4.52 -8.49
CA THR A 295 24.22 4.79 -7.91
C THR A 295 24.25 5.76 -6.74
N GLY A 296 25.28 5.63 -5.90
CA GLY A 296 25.67 6.65 -4.91
C GLY A 296 24.84 6.61 -3.62
N HIS A 297 24.07 5.55 -3.40
CA HIS A 297 23.14 5.46 -2.28
C HIS A 297 23.84 5.14 -0.97
N TRP A 298 23.32 5.71 0.13
CA TRP A 298 23.78 5.44 1.49
C TRP A 298 22.64 4.84 2.30
N ILE A 299 22.80 3.61 2.76
CA ILE A 299 21.83 2.85 3.54
C ILE A 299 22.47 2.57 4.89
N VAL A 300 22.19 3.42 5.86
CA VAL A 300 22.91 3.43 7.14
C VAL A 300 22.00 3.44 8.35
N ASN A 301 22.45 2.86 9.46
CA ASN A 301 21.76 2.88 10.76
C ASN A 301 20.34 2.28 10.77
N ASN A 302 19.92 1.55 9.74
CA ASN A 302 18.55 1.03 9.67
C ASN A 302 18.41 -0.25 10.53
N TYR A 303 17.24 -0.43 11.12
CA TYR A 303 16.88 -1.59 11.93
C TYR A 303 15.81 -2.40 11.20
N PHE A 304 16.07 -3.68 10.99
CA PHE A 304 15.18 -4.64 10.35
C PHE A 304 14.82 -5.73 11.35
N TYR A 305 13.54 -6.04 11.48
CA TYR A 305 13.05 -7.02 12.44
C TYR A 305 11.98 -7.92 11.83
N ASN A 306 12.13 -9.24 11.99
CA ASN A 306 11.15 -10.24 11.59
C ASN A 306 10.71 -10.14 10.11
N LEU A 307 11.65 -9.79 9.24
CA LEU A 307 11.41 -9.71 7.80
C LEU A 307 11.81 -11.01 7.11
N ILE A 308 10.84 -11.64 6.46
CA ILE A 308 11.06 -12.89 5.71
C ILE A 308 10.75 -12.76 4.21
N GLY A 309 10.62 -11.53 3.73
CA GLY A 309 10.41 -11.25 2.31
C GLY A 309 11.59 -11.70 1.44
N GLU A 310 11.30 -11.95 0.17
CA GLU A 310 12.24 -12.50 -0.79
C GLU A 310 12.25 -11.66 -2.07
N ASN A 311 13.31 -11.78 -2.89
CA ASN A 311 13.45 -11.06 -4.16
C ASN A 311 13.27 -9.53 -4.00
N PHE A 312 12.25 -8.94 -4.63
CA PHE A 312 11.96 -7.51 -4.58
C PHE A 312 11.56 -6.98 -3.20
N ARG A 313 11.22 -7.89 -2.28
CA ARG A 313 10.79 -7.61 -0.91
C ARG A 313 11.77 -8.14 0.13
N SER A 314 12.99 -8.53 -0.26
CA SER A 314 13.98 -8.94 0.75
C SER A 314 14.34 -7.78 1.69
N PRO A 315 14.85 -8.07 2.90
CA PRO A 315 15.27 -7.02 3.84
C PRO A 315 16.23 -6.02 3.19
N LEU A 316 17.20 -6.55 2.43
CA LEU A 316 18.00 -5.80 1.46
C LEU A 316 17.97 -6.52 0.10
N ALA A 317 17.44 -5.85 -0.93
CA ALA A 317 17.40 -6.32 -2.31
C ALA A 317 18.32 -5.44 -3.18
N VAL A 318 19.42 -5.99 -3.66
CA VAL A 318 20.34 -5.32 -4.60
C VAL A 318 20.11 -5.86 -6.00
N MET A 319 19.56 -5.02 -6.89
CA MET A 319 19.14 -5.45 -8.21
C MET A 319 20.31 -5.53 -9.21
N ASN A 320 20.18 -6.44 -10.18
CA ASN A 320 20.90 -6.30 -11.45
C ASN A 320 20.27 -5.18 -12.29
N GLY A 321 21.11 -4.40 -12.97
CA GLY A 321 20.69 -3.42 -13.95
C GLY A 321 20.82 -3.91 -15.39
N ILE A 322 20.42 -3.06 -16.33
CA ILE A 322 20.62 -3.24 -17.76
C ILE A 322 21.87 -2.44 -18.18
N PRO A 323 22.84 -3.05 -18.89
CA PRO A 323 23.97 -2.30 -19.44
C PRO A 323 23.48 -1.15 -20.33
N LYS A 324 23.96 0.08 -20.07
CA LYS A 324 23.52 1.30 -20.77
C LYS A 324 21.99 1.48 -20.79
N SER A 325 21.36 1.22 -19.63
CA SER A 325 19.92 1.27 -19.45
C SER A 325 19.27 2.60 -19.86
N PRO A 326 18.12 2.57 -20.55
CA PRO A 326 17.22 3.72 -20.69
C PRO A 326 16.71 4.27 -19.33
N LEU A 327 16.29 5.53 -19.28
CA LEU A 327 15.84 6.21 -18.05
C LEU A 327 14.63 5.54 -17.37
N ASN A 328 13.76 4.88 -18.13
CA ASN A 328 12.57 4.18 -17.63
C ASN A 328 12.84 2.70 -17.29
N ARG A 329 14.09 2.25 -17.36
CA ARG A 329 14.51 0.88 -17.05
C ARG A 329 15.34 0.85 -15.75
N TYR A 330 16.21 -0.14 -15.59
CA TYR A 330 16.93 -0.41 -14.34
C TYR A 330 18.42 -0.13 -14.57
N ASN A 331 18.96 0.93 -13.97
CA ASN A 331 20.40 1.20 -14.07
C ASN A 331 21.16 0.28 -13.12
N GLN A 332 22.40 -0.03 -13.48
CA GLN A 332 23.33 -0.79 -12.65
C GLN A 332 23.48 -0.16 -11.27
N VAL A 333 23.57 -0.99 -10.24
CA VAL A 333 23.91 -0.54 -8.89
C VAL A 333 25.42 -0.28 -8.81
N THR A 334 25.82 0.95 -8.48
CA THR A 334 27.23 1.28 -8.28
C THR A 334 27.46 2.29 -7.15
N ASP A 335 28.63 2.26 -6.50
CA ASP A 335 29.02 3.30 -5.52
C ASP A 335 28.05 3.40 -4.34
N VAL A 336 27.61 2.25 -3.82
CA VAL A 336 26.62 2.16 -2.73
C VAL A 336 27.30 1.78 -1.42
N VAL A 337 26.87 2.43 -0.33
CA VAL A 337 27.28 2.11 1.04
C VAL A 337 26.08 1.54 1.79
N VAL A 338 26.22 0.32 2.30
CA VAL A 338 25.29 -0.33 3.23
C VAL A 338 26.05 -0.59 4.53
N ALA A 339 25.92 0.32 5.49
CA ALA A 339 26.74 0.28 6.70
C ALA A 339 25.99 0.49 8.00
N TYR A 340 26.44 -0.14 9.07
CA TYR A 340 25.87 0.06 10.41
C TYR A 340 24.37 -0.25 10.49
N ASN A 341 23.87 -1.20 9.71
CA ASN A 341 22.49 -1.66 9.83
C ASN A 341 22.42 -2.87 10.79
N THR A 342 21.26 -3.07 11.42
CA THR A 342 21.00 -4.22 12.31
C THR A 342 19.83 -5.02 11.76
N TYR A 343 20.02 -6.33 11.61
CA TYR A 343 19.02 -7.29 11.15
C TYR A 343 18.75 -8.28 12.27
N VAL A 344 17.51 -8.33 12.75
CA VAL A 344 17.08 -9.25 13.80
C VAL A 344 16.01 -10.17 13.24
N ASN A 345 16.27 -11.47 13.23
CA ASN A 345 15.35 -12.51 12.73
C ASN A 345 14.89 -12.23 11.29
N CYS A 346 15.82 -11.77 10.46
CA CYS A 346 15.57 -11.54 9.04
C CYS A 346 16.03 -12.75 8.24
N LYS A 347 15.13 -13.35 7.47
CA LYS A 347 15.49 -14.47 6.59
C LYS A 347 16.20 -13.94 5.34
N SER A 348 17.32 -14.56 4.99
CA SER A 348 18.13 -14.22 3.83
C SER A 348 18.31 -12.71 3.65
N PRO A 349 18.87 -12.01 4.66
CA PRO A 349 18.78 -10.57 4.79
C PRO A 349 19.40 -9.83 3.61
N TRP A 350 20.39 -10.40 2.93
CA TRP A 350 21.07 -9.77 1.80
C TRP A 350 20.91 -10.58 0.51
N GLN A 351 20.20 -10.02 -0.47
CA GLN A 351 20.03 -10.65 -1.79
C GLN A 351 20.64 -9.78 -2.89
N PHE A 352 21.49 -10.38 -3.72
CA PHE A 352 22.20 -9.73 -4.82
C PHE A 352 21.82 -10.33 -6.17
N GLY A 353 21.90 -9.51 -7.22
CA GLY A 353 21.48 -9.88 -8.56
C GLY A 353 19.97 -10.01 -8.73
N VAL A 354 19.20 -9.45 -7.79
CA VAL A 354 17.74 -9.54 -7.78
C VAL A 354 17.16 -9.04 -9.11
N GLY A 355 16.23 -9.81 -9.67
CA GLY A 355 15.57 -9.48 -10.93
C GLY A 355 16.38 -9.78 -12.19
N THR A 356 17.54 -10.43 -12.08
CA THR A 356 18.27 -10.97 -13.23
C THR A 356 17.38 -11.88 -14.07
N ASN A 357 17.45 -11.73 -15.38
CA ASN A 357 16.67 -12.50 -16.36
C ASN A 357 17.55 -12.93 -17.53
N ILE A 358 18.85 -13.16 -17.28
CA ILE A 358 19.82 -13.59 -18.30
C ILE A 358 19.38 -14.90 -18.96
N SER A 359 18.70 -15.79 -18.23
CA SER A 359 18.12 -17.03 -18.75
C SER A 359 17.02 -16.80 -19.80
N GLN A 360 16.41 -15.60 -19.83
CA GLN A 360 15.36 -15.22 -20.78
C GLN A 360 15.89 -14.47 -22.01
N LYS A 361 17.21 -14.41 -22.22
CA LYS A 361 17.85 -13.68 -23.33
C LYS A 361 17.38 -14.10 -24.74
N GLU A 362 16.86 -15.31 -24.88
CA GLU A 362 16.39 -15.83 -26.17
C GLU A 362 14.97 -15.37 -26.50
N VAL A 363 14.21 -14.92 -25.50
CA VAL A 363 12.78 -14.56 -25.64
C VAL A 363 12.48 -13.10 -25.31
N LEU A 364 13.44 -12.37 -24.72
CA LEU A 364 13.33 -10.95 -24.41
C LEU A 364 14.37 -10.13 -25.20
N PRO A 365 14.02 -8.89 -25.60
CA PRO A 365 14.99 -8.01 -26.26
C PRO A 365 16.10 -7.59 -25.29
N LEU A 366 17.29 -7.27 -25.83
CA LEU A 366 18.46 -6.88 -25.04
C LEU A 366 18.20 -5.71 -24.07
N SER A 367 17.29 -4.81 -24.42
CA SER A 367 16.87 -3.67 -23.58
C SER A 367 16.14 -4.08 -22.30
N GLU A 368 15.74 -5.35 -22.15
CA GLU A 368 15.11 -5.90 -20.96
C GLU A 368 16.03 -6.82 -20.16
N ILE A 369 17.22 -7.14 -20.67
CA ILE A 369 18.13 -8.10 -20.04
C ILE A 369 18.93 -7.44 -18.92
N ARG A 370 18.60 -7.79 -17.67
CA ARG A 370 19.23 -7.29 -16.45
C ARG A 370 20.49 -8.09 -16.12
N SER A 371 21.58 -7.80 -16.83
CA SER A 371 22.87 -8.50 -16.70
C SER A 371 23.98 -7.70 -16.01
N ALA A 372 23.75 -6.43 -15.66
CA ALA A 372 24.74 -5.57 -15.03
C ALA A 372 24.71 -5.73 -13.50
N ARG A 373 25.69 -6.44 -12.95
CA ARG A 373 25.86 -6.70 -11.51
C ARG A 373 26.20 -5.45 -10.71
N ALA A 374 26.01 -5.51 -9.39
CA ALA A 374 26.47 -4.45 -8.50
C ALA A 374 28.01 -4.29 -8.55
N LEU A 375 28.51 -3.06 -8.56
CA LEU A 375 29.94 -2.74 -8.53
C LEU A 375 30.24 -1.68 -7.47
N ARG A 376 31.49 -1.66 -6.96
CA ARG A 376 31.96 -0.62 -6.01
C ARG A 376 30.95 -0.40 -4.87
N THR A 377 30.47 -1.50 -4.32
CA THR A 377 29.46 -1.51 -3.26
C THR A 377 30.08 -2.03 -1.99
N GLU A 378 29.80 -1.37 -0.86
CA GLU A 378 30.30 -1.77 0.45
C GLU A 378 29.13 -2.22 1.32
N VAL A 379 29.22 -3.43 1.89
CA VAL A 379 28.29 -3.98 2.88
C VAL A 379 29.09 -4.28 4.13
N VAL A 380 29.13 -3.32 5.05
CA VAL A 380 30.15 -3.29 6.12
C VAL A 380 29.59 -2.86 7.47
N ASN A 381 30.22 -3.25 8.57
CA ASN A 381 29.82 -2.84 9.93
C ASN A 381 28.36 -3.17 10.29
N ASN A 382 27.74 -4.15 9.62
CA ASN A 382 26.36 -4.54 9.90
C ASN A 382 26.33 -5.64 10.98
N VAL A 383 25.20 -5.75 11.69
CA VAL A 383 24.97 -6.77 12.71
C VAL A 383 23.77 -7.63 12.30
N ILE A 384 23.93 -8.96 12.36
CA ILE A 384 22.85 -9.92 12.15
C ILE A 384 22.68 -10.77 13.40
N PHE A 385 21.46 -10.85 13.92
CA PHE A 385 21.10 -11.84 14.93
C PHE A 385 19.92 -12.66 14.44
N ASN A 386 20.04 -13.98 14.51
CA ASN A 386 18.93 -14.89 14.27
C ASN A 386 18.68 -15.76 15.51
N THR A 387 17.44 -15.78 16.01
CA THR A 387 17.00 -16.73 17.05
C THR A 387 16.87 -18.14 16.49
N GLU A 388 16.49 -18.27 15.23
CA GLU A 388 16.51 -19.52 14.46
C GLU A 388 17.52 -19.35 13.33
N GLY A 389 18.61 -20.13 13.35
CA GLY A 389 19.73 -19.92 12.43
C GLY A 389 19.35 -20.08 10.95
N ASP A 390 19.93 -19.25 10.10
CA ASP A 390 19.70 -19.22 8.65
C ASP A 390 20.93 -19.66 7.88
N ALA A 391 20.79 -20.67 7.01
CA ALA A 391 21.87 -21.17 6.16
C ALA A 391 22.16 -20.28 4.93
N HIS A 392 21.26 -19.35 4.61
CA HIS A 392 21.26 -18.55 3.37
C HIS A 392 21.30 -17.05 3.63
N LEU A 393 22.28 -16.59 4.42
CA LEU A 393 22.43 -15.17 4.79
C LEU A 393 22.62 -14.24 3.60
N ILE A 394 23.33 -14.73 2.58
CA ILE A 394 23.55 -14.07 1.30
C ILE A 394 22.98 -14.95 0.20
N VAL A 395 22.00 -14.42 -0.54
CA VAL A 395 21.44 -15.06 -1.73
C VAL A 395 21.98 -14.35 -2.97
N GLU A 396 22.72 -15.08 -3.80
CA GLU A 396 23.23 -14.60 -5.08
C GLU A 396 22.36 -15.15 -6.21
N HIS A 397 21.38 -14.35 -6.66
CA HIS A 397 20.67 -14.60 -7.93
C HIS A 397 21.60 -14.39 -9.12
N ASP A 398 22.57 -13.50 -8.95
CA ASP A 398 23.78 -13.35 -9.75
C ASP A 398 24.95 -13.01 -8.81
N LYS A 399 26.19 -13.15 -9.28
CA LYS A 399 27.39 -12.97 -8.44
C LYS A 399 27.44 -11.57 -7.82
N ALA A 400 27.81 -11.49 -6.55
CA ALA A 400 28.11 -10.25 -5.83
C ALA A 400 29.61 -9.90 -5.87
N ASP A 401 30.26 -10.12 -7.01
CA ASP A 401 31.72 -10.00 -7.20
C ASP A 401 32.23 -8.55 -7.20
N GLY A 402 31.34 -7.56 -7.27
CA GLY A 402 31.63 -6.14 -7.10
C GLY A 402 31.30 -5.58 -5.72
N VAL A 403 31.06 -6.44 -4.72
CA VAL A 403 30.64 -6.06 -3.36
C VAL A 403 31.72 -6.43 -2.33
N THR A 404 32.16 -5.45 -1.56
CA THR A 404 33.05 -5.64 -0.41
C THR A 404 32.23 -5.94 0.83
N PHE A 405 32.55 -7.05 1.52
CA PHE A 405 31.98 -7.39 2.81
C PHE A 405 33.08 -7.32 3.87
N MET A 406 32.88 -6.53 4.93
CA MET A 406 33.90 -6.33 5.97
C MET A 406 33.26 -5.96 7.32
N ALA A 407 33.84 -6.43 8.42
CA ALA A 407 33.43 -6.07 9.77
C ALA A 407 31.92 -6.27 10.05
N ASN A 408 31.28 -7.22 9.36
CA ASN A 408 29.90 -7.59 9.66
C ASN A 408 29.90 -8.66 10.75
N ALA A 409 29.17 -8.45 11.84
CA ALA A 409 29.07 -9.44 12.92
C ALA A 409 27.79 -10.25 12.83
N ILE A 410 27.86 -11.52 13.24
CA ILE A 410 26.69 -12.40 13.28
C ILE A 410 26.67 -13.33 14.49
N ASN A 411 25.48 -13.50 15.07
CA ASN A 411 25.12 -14.68 15.86
C ASN A 411 23.99 -15.44 15.15
N ASN A 412 24.27 -16.69 14.74
CA ASN A 412 23.39 -17.53 13.92
C ASN A 412 23.10 -18.89 14.60
N GLN A 413 23.18 -18.96 15.93
CA GLN A 413 22.92 -20.17 16.73
C GLN A 413 23.72 -21.41 16.30
N GLY A 414 24.94 -21.21 15.79
CA GLY A 414 25.81 -22.30 15.34
C GLY A 414 25.37 -22.99 14.04
N VAL A 415 24.29 -22.55 13.38
CA VAL A 415 23.89 -23.07 12.07
C VAL A 415 24.95 -22.74 11.02
N ASP A 416 25.37 -23.75 10.25
CA ASP A 416 26.34 -23.59 9.17
C ASP A 416 25.74 -22.79 8.00
N PHE A 417 26.55 -21.95 7.37
CA PHE A 417 26.12 -21.08 6.27
C PHE A 417 27.25 -20.81 5.27
N LYS A 418 26.86 -20.44 4.04
CA LYS A 418 27.80 -20.13 2.95
C LYS A 418 28.43 -18.75 3.14
N ASN A 419 29.65 -18.57 2.59
CA ASN A 419 30.41 -17.30 2.63
C ASN A 419 30.80 -16.83 4.04
N LYS A 420 31.25 -17.74 4.91
CA LYS A 420 31.67 -17.41 6.29
C LYS A 420 32.73 -16.33 6.37
N ASP A 421 33.62 -16.26 5.38
CA ASP A 421 34.67 -15.25 5.25
C ASP A 421 34.15 -13.81 5.18
N LYS A 422 32.86 -13.61 4.85
CA LYS A 422 32.19 -12.30 4.80
C LYS A 422 31.67 -11.82 6.17
N PHE A 423 31.78 -12.65 7.20
CA PHE A 423 31.21 -12.42 8.53
C PHE A 423 32.21 -12.72 9.65
N ILE A 424 32.07 -11.98 10.74
CA ILE A 424 32.71 -12.25 12.02
C ILE A 424 31.66 -12.92 12.90
N VAL A 425 31.78 -14.24 13.09
CA VAL A 425 30.91 -14.97 14.01
C VAL A 425 31.29 -14.60 15.44
N SER A 426 30.34 -14.06 16.19
CA SER A 426 30.54 -13.61 17.57
C SER A 426 29.36 -14.03 18.44
N ASN A 427 29.61 -14.33 19.70
CA ASN A 427 28.58 -14.75 20.65
C ASN A 427 28.05 -13.54 21.43
N PHE A 428 27.08 -12.83 20.86
CA PHE A 428 26.34 -11.72 21.49
C PHE A 428 24.86 -12.09 21.61
N GLU A 429 24.13 -11.45 22.52
CA GLU A 429 22.73 -11.78 22.84
C GLU A 429 21.76 -10.69 22.37
N LEU A 430 20.45 -10.94 22.48
CA LEU A 430 19.42 -9.91 22.30
C LEU A 430 18.83 -9.51 23.64
N LYS A 431 18.75 -8.20 23.87
CA LYS A 431 17.96 -7.59 24.94
C LYS A 431 16.65 -7.07 24.36
N LYS A 432 15.53 -7.56 24.88
CA LYS A 432 14.20 -7.04 24.54
C LYS A 432 14.03 -5.63 25.11
N VAL A 433 13.65 -4.66 24.27
CA VAL A 433 13.33 -3.29 24.67
C VAL A 433 11.84 -3.05 24.58
N SER A 434 11.20 -3.55 23.51
CA SER A 434 9.74 -3.63 23.33
C SER A 434 9.38 -4.89 22.52
N GLU A 435 8.12 -5.08 22.13
CA GLU A 435 7.71 -6.22 21.28
C GLU A 435 8.33 -6.16 19.87
N GLU A 436 8.58 -4.95 19.35
CA GLU A 436 9.11 -4.72 18.00
C GLU A 436 10.60 -4.34 17.97
N LEU A 437 11.24 -4.20 19.14
CA LEU A 437 12.62 -3.73 19.23
C LEU A 437 13.45 -4.60 20.18
N PHE A 438 14.44 -5.27 19.59
CA PHE A 438 15.44 -6.07 20.27
C PHE A 438 16.82 -5.52 19.93
N VAL A 439 17.67 -5.38 20.93
CA VAL A 439 18.99 -4.79 20.79
C VAL A 439 20.06 -5.86 20.99
N PRO A 440 20.99 -6.03 20.03
CA PRO A 440 22.20 -6.80 20.24
C PRO A 440 23.02 -6.26 21.41
N VAL A 441 23.39 -7.11 22.37
CA VAL A 441 24.22 -6.77 23.54
C VAL A 441 25.39 -7.72 23.67
N GLY A 442 26.56 -7.22 24.07
CA GLY A 442 27.79 -8.00 24.17
C GLY A 442 28.49 -8.23 22.83
N ILE A 443 28.30 -7.35 21.83
CA ILE A 443 29.10 -7.40 20.60
C ILE A 443 30.56 -7.13 20.96
N SER A 444 31.47 -8.00 20.51
CA SER A 444 32.89 -7.87 20.83
C SER A 444 33.45 -6.51 20.39
N THR A 445 34.10 -5.81 21.32
CA THR A 445 34.79 -4.53 21.09
C THR A 445 36.07 -4.69 20.27
N ASP A 446 36.55 -5.93 20.10
CA ASP A 446 37.73 -6.24 19.28
C ASP A 446 37.42 -6.19 17.79
N ILE A 447 36.13 -6.18 17.41
CA ILE A 447 35.70 -5.96 16.04
C ILE A 447 36.01 -4.50 15.69
N THR A 448 37.08 -4.29 14.93
CA THR A 448 37.44 -2.97 14.42
C THR A 448 36.48 -2.58 13.30
N PRO A 449 35.73 -1.47 13.40
CA PRO A 449 34.86 -1.03 12.33
C PRO A 449 35.66 -0.71 11.06
N TYR A 450 35.14 -1.15 9.92
CA TYR A 450 35.64 -0.74 8.63
C TYR A 450 35.38 0.76 8.41
N THR A 451 36.41 1.48 7.97
CA THR A 451 36.32 2.91 7.65
C THR A 451 36.46 3.09 6.15
N GLY A 452 35.33 3.20 5.45
CA GLY A 452 35.28 3.52 4.03
C GLY A 452 35.46 5.02 3.76
N PHE A 453 35.55 5.38 2.48
CA PHE A 453 35.64 6.78 2.08
C PHE A 453 34.34 7.54 2.43
N GLY A 454 34.46 8.67 3.13
CA GLY A 454 33.31 9.50 3.51
C GLY A 454 32.59 9.05 4.78
N PHE A 455 33.04 8.00 5.46
CA PHE A 455 32.34 7.44 6.64
C PHE A 455 32.30 8.41 7.83
N GLU A 456 33.14 9.44 7.85
CA GLU A 456 33.05 10.55 8.80
C GLU A 456 31.72 11.34 8.72
N ALA A 457 30.95 11.14 7.66
CA ALA A 457 29.58 11.66 7.53
C ALA A 457 28.56 10.89 8.41
N ILE A 458 28.85 9.66 8.84
CA ILE A 458 27.98 8.84 9.70
C ILE A 458 28.21 9.21 11.17
N LYS A 459 27.68 10.37 11.56
CA LYS A 459 27.98 10.98 12.87
C LYS A 459 27.23 10.35 14.04
N THR A 460 26.04 9.82 13.79
CA THR A 460 25.15 9.31 14.83
C THR A 460 24.57 7.95 14.46
N ASP A 461 24.12 7.22 15.47
CA ASP A 461 23.35 5.99 15.34
C ASP A 461 21.85 6.25 15.16
N LEU A 462 21.04 5.19 15.17
CA LEU A 462 19.58 5.23 15.03
C LEU A 462 18.88 6.10 16.08
N PHE A 463 19.47 6.24 17.27
CA PHE A 463 18.94 7.01 18.41
C PHE A 463 19.56 8.41 18.52
N GLY A 464 20.43 8.79 17.58
CA GLY A 464 21.13 10.07 17.62
C GLY A 464 22.36 10.08 18.53
N VAL A 465 22.78 8.93 19.07
CA VAL A 465 24.01 8.80 19.87
C VAL A 465 25.21 8.98 18.94
N LYS A 466 26.18 9.80 19.35
CA LYS A 466 27.39 10.04 18.55
C LYS A 466 28.22 8.77 18.41
N ARG A 467 28.72 8.53 17.19
CA ARG A 467 29.66 7.44 16.88
C ARG A 467 31.13 7.80 17.10
N GLU A 468 31.42 9.06 17.38
CA GLU A 468 32.78 9.55 17.66
C GLU A 468 33.42 8.74 18.80
N ASN A 469 34.65 8.24 18.57
CA ASN A 469 35.41 7.42 19.52
C ASN A 469 34.73 6.09 19.94
N SER A 470 33.77 5.60 19.15
CA SER A 470 33.12 4.30 19.37
C SER A 470 33.53 3.27 18.32
N ASN A 471 33.84 2.05 18.76
CA ASN A 471 34.03 0.89 17.88
C ASN A 471 32.72 0.12 17.62
N SER A 472 31.56 0.68 18.00
CA SER A 472 30.27 -0.01 17.85
C SER A 472 29.85 -0.13 16.38
N ILE A 473 29.52 -1.35 15.97
CA ILE A 473 28.91 -1.68 14.68
C ILE A 473 27.39 -1.87 14.82
N GLY A 474 26.67 -1.99 13.70
CA GLY A 474 25.22 -2.06 13.69
C GLY A 474 24.55 -0.71 13.96
N ALA A 475 23.22 -0.72 14.04
CA ALA A 475 22.39 0.48 14.09
C ALA A 475 22.47 1.27 15.40
N LEU A 476 23.11 0.72 16.43
CA LEU A 476 23.15 1.28 17.78
C LEU A 476 24.59 1.37 18.30
N VAL A 477 24.88 2.43 19.06
CA VAL A 477 26.13 2.60 19.81
C VAL A 477 25.97 2.18 21.27
N SER A 478 24.78 2.35 21.85
CA SER A 478 24.51 2.00 23.25
C SER A 478 23.60 0.79 23.36
N GLU A 479 23.94 -0.11 24.28
CA GLU A 479 23.12 -1.27 24.67
C GLU A 479 21.99 -0.89 25.66
N ASN A 480 22.07 0.30 26.25
CA ASN A 480 21.10 0.82 27.21
C ASN A 480 20.23 1.89 26.56
N ILE A 481 19.32 1.44 25.70
CA ILE A 481 18.33 2.32 25.10
C ILE A 481 17.02 2.31 25.89
N LYS A 482 16.37 3.48 25.92
CA LYS A 482 14.97 3.60 26.33
C LYS A 482 14.09 3.24 25.14
N ASP A 483 12.96 2.59 25.39
CA ASP A 483 11.97 2.30 24.35
C ASP A 483 11.57 3.60 23.61
N PRO A 484 11.84 3.70 22.29
CA PRO A 484 11.44 4.85 21.48
C PRO A 484 9.94 4.93 21.25
N VAL A 485 9.15 3.92 21.66
CA VAL A 485 7.71 3.79 21.41
C VAL A 485 7.37 4.09 19.94
N ILE A 486 8.02 3.35 19.03
CA ILE A 486 7.93 3.56 17.58
C ILE A 486 6.53 3.35 17.01
N LEU A 487 5.67 2.60 17.69
CA LEU A 487 4.28 2.37 17.30
C LEU A 487 3.27 3.18 18.11
N ASP A 488 3.73 4.10 18.98
CA ASP A 488 2.82 5.06 19.62
C ASP A 488 2.29 6.02 18.55
N LYS A 489 1.07 5.73 18.09
CA LYS A 489 0.35 6.48 17.06
C LYS A 489 0.18 7.96 17.42
N THR A 490 0.21 8.34 18.70
CA THR A 490 0.07 9.75 19.11
C THR A 490 1.25 10.64 18.70
N LYS A 491 2.40 10.03 18.34
CA LYS A 491 3.58 10.72 17.79
C LYS A 491 3.46 11.07 16.31
N TYR A 492 2.43 10.54 15.64
CA TYR A 492 2.26 10.61 14.20
C TYR A 492 0.85 11.11 13.85
N GLY A 493 0.75 11.74 12.68
CA GLY A 493 -0.55 12.15 12.16
C GLY A 493 -1.21 13.27 12.96
N ALA A 494 -2.51 13.42 12.75
CA ALA A 494 -3.28 14.51 13.32
C ALA A 494 -3.62 14.20 14.77
N SER A 495 -3.14 15.03 15.70
CA SER A 495 -3.27 14.81 17.16
C SER A 495 -4.70 14.67 17.68
N TRP A 496 -5.68 15.16 16.92
CA TRP A 496 -7.10 15.10 17.24
C TRP A 496 -7.81 13.87 16.67
N PHE A 497 -7.12 13.08 15.84
CA PHE A 497 -7.69 11.91 15.17
C PHE A 497 -7.16 10.62 15.78
N VAL A 498 -8.08 9.67 16.02
CA VAL A 498 -7.74 8.31 16.47
C VAL A 498 -8.24 7.34 15.42
N ALA A 499 -7.30 6.60 14.82
CA ALA A 499 -7.59 5.63 13.76
C ALA A 499 -8.30 4.38 14.27
N ASP A 500 -7.89 3.90 15.45
CA ASP A 500 -8.40 2.66 16.03
C ASP A 500 -9.77 2.91 16.65
N LYS A 501 -10.82 2.37 16.00
CA LYS A 501 -12.15 2.30 16.60
C LYS A 501 -12.18 1.11 17.57
N ALA A 502 -12.76 1.29 18.75
CA ALA A 502 -12.97 0.20 19.69
C ALA A 502 -13.69 -0.96 18.98
N THR A 503 -13.18 -2.19 19.18
CA THR A 503 -13.86 -3.40 18.71
C THR A 503 -15.23 -3.46 19.36
N VAL A 504 -16.28 -3.34 18.55
CA VAL A 504 -17.66 -3.47 19.02
C VAL A 504 -18.01 -4.96 18.97
N GLU A 505 -18.54 -5.50 20.07
CA GLU A 505 -19.02 -6.88 20.11
C GLU A 505 -20.17 -7.05 19.10
N ALA A 506 -20.07 -8.08 18.27
CA ALA A 506 -21.06 -8.37 17.23
C ALA A 506 -22.44 -8.65 17.83
N LYS A 507 -23.45 -7.89 17.44
CA LYS A 507 -24.83 -8.15 17.87
C LYS A 507 -25.44 -9.24 17.01
N LYS A 508 -26.17 -10.15 17.65
CA LYS A 508 -26.96 -11.17 16.98
C LYS A 508 -28.37 -10.64 16.73
N HIS A 509 -28.85 -10.82 15.49
CA HIS A 509 -30.18 -10.47 15.05
C HIS A 509 -30.89 -11.72 14.60
N GLU A 510 -31.95 -12.09 15.30
CA GLU A 510 -32.84 -13.15 14.82
C GLU A 510 -33.66 -12.64 13.61
N VAL A 511 -33.74 -13.49 12.59
CA VAL A 511 -34.48 -13.21 11.35
C VAL A 511 -35.51 -14.30 11.14
N THR A 512 -36.74 -13.89 10.85
CA THR A 512 -37.86 -14.78 10.53
C THR A 512 -38.03 -14.91 9.03
N ALA A 513 -38.63 -16.00 8.56
CA ALA A 513 -38.97 -16.20 7.14
C ALA A 513 -40.11 -15.28 6.63
N ALA A 514 -40.51 -14.27 7.41
CA ALA A 514 -41.48 -13.28 6.97
C ALA A 514 -40.89 -12.44 5.82
N LYS A 515 -41.71 -12.18 4.80
CA LYS A 515 -41.30 -11.40 3.63
C LYS A 515 -40.77 -10.02 4.06
N GLY A 516 -39.55 -9.68 3.65
CA GLY A 516 -38.92 -8.39 3.93
C GLY A 516 -38.12 -8.32 5.25
N ASP A 517 -38.20 -9.34 6.12
CA ASP A 517 -37.51 -9.29 7.42
C ASP A 517 -35.99 -9.37 7.25
N LEU A 518 -35.49 -10.27 6.39
CA LEU A 518 -34.05 -10.36 6.10
C LEU A 518 -33.50 -9.04 5.54
N GLU A 519 -34.18 -8.44 4.58
CA GLU A 519 -33.83 -7.15 4.01
C GLU A 519 -33.77 -6.04 5.07
N ALA A 520 -34.79 -5.97 5.93
CA ALA A 520 -34.85 -5.00 7.01
C ALA A 520 -33.72 -5.20 8.04
N LYS A 521 -33.40 -6.44 8.39
CA LYS A 521 -32.32 -6.76 9.33
C LYS A 521 -30.94 -6.46 8.76
N ILE A 522 -30.71 -6.71 7.47
CA ILE A 522 -29.45 -6.31 6.80
C ILE A 522 -29.30 -4.79 6.82
N ALA A 523 -30.37 -4.05 6.53
CA ALA A 523 -30.35 -2.58 6.55
C ALA A 523 -30.05 -2.03 7.97
N ALA A 524 -30.65 -2.62 9.01
CA ALA A 524 -30.50 -2.19 10.40
C ALA A 524 -29.20 -2.64 11.08
N ALA A 525 -28.55 -3.71 10.59
CA ALA A 525 -27.33 -4.27 11.18
C ALA A 525 -26.15 -3.28 11.11
N ASN A 526 -25.32 -3.31 12.15
CA ASN A 526 -24.02 -2.64 12.16
C ASN A 526 -22.96 -3.52 11.50
N SER A 527 -21.85 -2.91 11.08
CA SER A 527 -20.71 -3.68 10.56
C SER A 527 -20.18 -4.63 11.64
N GLY A 528 -20.06 -5.91 11.30
CA GLY A 528 -19.63 -6.99 12.20
C GLY A 528 -20.79 -7.79 12.81
N ASP A 529 -22.04 -7.34 12.69
CA ASP A 529 -23.20 -8.04 13.25
C ASP A 529 -23.47 -9.40 12.56
N ILE A 530 -24.25 -10.24 13.26
CA ILE A 530 -24.60 -11.60 12.83
C ILE A 530 -26.12 -11.70 12.69
N LEU A 531 -26.61 -12.13 11.53
CA LEU A 531 -28.01 -12.47 11.29
C LEU A 531 -28.20 -13.97 11.38
N GLU A 532 -29.05 -14.41 12.32
CA GLU A 532 -29.41 -15.81 12.54
C GLU A 532 -30.78 -16.09 11.92
N LEU A 533 -30.79 -16.79 10.79
CA LEU A 533 -31.98 -17.14 10.03
C LEU A 533 -32.69 -18.33 10.70
N ASN A 534 -33.92 -18.14 11.15
CA ASN A 534 -34.77 -19.26 11.55
C ASN A 534 -35.02 -20.21 10.37
N ALA A 535 -35.30 -21.49 10.67
CA ALA A 535 -35.68 -22.45 9.64
C ALA A 535 -36.88 -21.95 8.83
N GLY A 536 -36.83 -22.12 7.50
CA GLY A 536 -37.87 -21.68 6.60
C GLY A 536 -37.35 -21.19 5.25
N THR A 537 -38.28 -20.72 4.43
CA THR A 537 -38.02 -20.24 3.06
C THR A 537 -38.18 -18.73 2.99
N TYR A 538 -37.10 -18.04 2.59
CA TYR A 538 -37.00 -16.59 2.47
C TYR A 538 -37.08 -16.21 0.99
N ALA A 539 -38.24 -15.69 0.56
CA ALA A 539 -38.43 -15.28 -0.82
C ALA A 539 -37.92 -13.84 -1.04
N ILE A 540 -36.90 -13.69 -1.89
CA ILE A 540 -36.20 -12.43 -2.11
C ILE A 540 -36.56 -11.86 -3.48
N SER A 541 -37.26 -10.73 -3.48
CA SER A 541 -37.70 -10.04 -4.70
C SER A 541 -36.79 -8.88 -5.13
N ASN A 542 -35.85 -8.46 -4.28
CA ASN A 542 -34.85 -7.42 -4.57
C ASN A 542 -33.46 -7.86 -4.09
N SER A 543 -32.39 -7.40 -4.73
CA SER A 543 -31.02 -7.73 -4.30
C SER A 543 -30.76 -7.35 -2.85
N LEU A 544 -30.13 -8.26 -2.11
CA LEU A 544 -29.64 -8.04 -0.75
C LEU A 544 -28.34 -7.23 -0.82
N LYS A 545 -28.42 -5.95 -0.47
CA LYS A 545 -27.27 -5.04 -0.50
C LYS A 545 -26.34 -5.32 0.69
N ILE A 546 -25.10 -5.69 0.40
CA ILE A 546 -24.06 -5.86 1.42
C ILE A 546 -23.03 -4.74 1.27
N ASP A 547 -23.05 -3.75 2.16
CA ASP A 547 -22.20 -2.55 2.16
C ASP A 547 -21.41 -2.37 3.48
N LYS A 548 -21.31 -3.46 4.24
CA LYS A 548 -20.64 -3.55 5.54
C LYS A 548 -20.17 -4.98 5.76
N GLN A 549 -19.35 -5.21 6.79
CA GLN A 549 -19.05 -6.56 7.23
C GLN A 549 -20.29 -7.19 7.86
N LEU A 550 -20.67 -8.39 7.45
CA LEU A 550 -21.89 -9.04 7.92
C LEU A 550 -21.75 -10.55 7.90
N THR A 551 -22.26 -11.22 8.94
CA THR A 551 -22.43 -12.68 8.93
C THR A 551 -23.90 -13.02 8.80
N ILE A 552 -24.27 -13.89 7.85
CA ILE A 552 -25.62 -14.43 7.69
C ILE A 552 -25.53 -15.94 7.83
N LYS A 553 -26.21 -16.52 8.81
CA LYS A 553 -26.14 -17.97 9.05
C LYS A 553 -27.49 -18.54 9.41
N SER A 554 -27.70 -19.82 9.14
CA SER A 554 -28.84 -20.54 9.71
C SER A 554 -28.71 -20.64 11.23
N LYS A 555 -29.81 -20.45 11.96
CA LYS A 555 -29.92 -20.77 13.38
C LYS A 555 -29.93 -22.30 13.52
N ASP A 556 -29.25 -22.83 14.55
CA ASP A 556 -28.98 -24.27 14.75
C ASP A 556 -30.15 -25.19 14.33
N GLY A 557 -29.88 -26.22 13.53
CA GLY A 557 -30.89 -27.14 12.99
C GLY A 557 -30.85 -27.28 11.46
N GLU A 558 -32.01 -27.20 10.81
CA GLU A 558 -32.15 -27.28 9.35
C GLU A 558 -31.66 -25.99 8.66
N LYS A 559 -31.07 -26.11 7.46
CA LYS A 559 -30.61 -24.95 6.68
C LYS A 559 -31.79 -24.08 6.25
N ALA A 560 -31.73 -22.79 6.55
CA ALA A 560 -32.62 -21.80 5.96
C ALA A 560 -32.45 -21.78 4.43
N ILE A 561 -33.56 -21.58 3.71
CA ILE A 561 -33.59 -21.58 2.25
C ILE A 561 -33.86 -20.16 1.75
N VAL A 562 -32.87 -19.50 1.16
CA VAL A 562 -33.02 -18.18 0.54
C VAL A 562 -33.26 -18.38 -0.96
N VAL A 563 -34.46 -18.00 -1.41
CA VAL A 563 -34.92 -18.21 -2.79
C VAL A 563 -35.01 -16.87 -3.49
N ALA A 564 -34.25 -16.73 -4.58
CA ALA A 564 -34.38 -15.58 -5.46
C ALA A 564 -35.63 -15.74 -6.34
N ASP A 565 -36.50 -14.72 -6.30
CA ASP A 565 -37.71 -14.67 -7.11
C ASP A 565 -37.39 -14.82 -8.62
N LYS A 566 -38.27 -15.45 -9.38
CA LYS A 566 -38.10 -15.64 -10.84
C LYS A 566 -38.07 -14.32 -11.62
N ALA A 567 -38.65 -13.26 -11.05
CA ALA A 567 -38.61 -11.92 -11.61
C ALA A 567 -37.29 -11.17 -11.31
N LEU A 568 -36.46 -11.67 -10.40
CA LEU A 568 -35.20 -11.04 -10.02
C LEU A 568 -34.17 -11.20 -11.15
N ASN A 569 -33.83 -10.08 -11.80
CA ASN A 569 -32.83 -10.03 -12.87
C ASN A 569 -31.46 -9.48 -12.40
N SER A 570 -31.35 -9.14 -11.12
CA SER A 570 -30.13 -8.68 -10.45
C SER A 570 -29.56 -9.80 -9.56
N PRO A 571 -28.31 -9.72 -9.07
CA PRO A 571 -27.77 -10.76 -8.17
C PRO A 571 -28.62 -10.92 -6.90
N LEU A 572 -28.64 -12.12 -6.31
CA LEU A 572 -29.30 -12.34 -5.01
C LEU A 572 -28.62 -11.49 -3.92
N PHE A 573 -27.30 -11.59 -3.80
CA PHE A 573 -26.47 -10.73 -2.94
C PHE A 573 -25.65 -9.78 -3.81
N GLN A 574 -25.86 -8.48 -3.61
CA GLN A 574 -25.10 -7.43 -4.29
C GLN A 574 -24.00 -6.91 -3.35
N LEU A 575 -22.76 -7.24 -3.66
CA LEU A 575 -21.57 -6.87 -2.89
C LEU A 575 -21.17 -5.44 -3.27
N ASN A 576 -21.42 -4.50 -2.36
CA ASN A 576 -21.14 -3.07 -2.51
C ASN A 576 -19.78 -2.73 -1.87
N PRO A 577 -19.25 -1.51 -2.08
CA PRO A 577 -18.06 -1.04 -1.36
C PRO A 577 -18.18 -1.26 0.15
N TYR A 578 -17.10 -1.72 0.78
CA TYR A 578 -17.02 -2.16 2.18
C TYR A 578 -17.81 -3.44 2.53
N GLY A 579 -18.50 -4.04 1.55
CA GLY A 579 -19.29 -5.25 1.74
C GLY A 579 -18.42 -6.48 1.91
N ILE A 580 -18.36 -7.02 3.12
CA ILE A 580 -17.67 -8.28 3.42
C ILE A 580 -18.71 -9.26 3.97
N LEU A 581 -19.15 -10.21 3.14
CA LEU A 581 -20.18 -11.16 3.51
C LEU A 581 -19.56 -12.47 3.97
N THR A 582 -19.91 -12.92 5.18
CA THR A 582 -19.78 -14.32 5.59
C THR A 582 -21.16 -14.97 5.56
N ILE A 583 -21.30 -16.08 4.84
CA ILE A 583 -22.56 -16.84 4.79
C ILE A 583 -22.31 -18.30 5.19
N GLU A 584 -23.07 -18.79 6.16
CA GLU A 584 -22.82 -20.09 6.79
C GLU A 584 -24.07 -20.97 6.84
N ASN A 585 -23.95 -22.20 6.35
CA ASN A 585 -24.97 -23.24 6.45
C ASN A 585 -26.34 -22.82 5.89
N VAL A 586 -26.37 -22.05 4.81
CA VAL A 586 -27.60 -21.59 4.13
C VAL A 586 -27.75 -22.29 2.77
N LYS A 587 -28.99 -22.60 2.36
CA LYS A 587 -29.31 -23.02 0.99
C LYS A 587 -29.75 -21.81 0.17
N LEU A 588 -29.09 -21.59 -0.97
CA LEU A 588 -29.41 -20.56 -1.94
C LEU A 588 -30.01 -21.19 -3.20
N GLU A 589 -31.19 -20.73 -3.60
CA GLU A 589 -31.90 -21.24 -4.76
C GLU A 589 -32.18 -20.11 -5.76
N GLY A 590 -31.70 -20.30 -7.00
CA GLY A 590 -31.89 -19.36 -8.10
C GLY A 590 -32.94 -19.81 -9.13
N SER A 591 -33.13 -18.97 -10.16
CA SER A 591 -34.01 -19.24 -11.31
C SER A 591 -33.24 -19.55 -12.60
N GLY A 592 -31.90 -19.55 -12.52
CA GLY A 592 -30.98 -19.73 -13.64
C GLY A 592 -30.59 -18.45 -14.38
N LYS A 593 -31.17 -17.28 -14.02
CA LYS A 593 -30.93 -16.00 -14.72
C LYS A 593 -29.96 -15.07 -13.99
N GLN A 594 -30.08 -15.03 -12.68
CA GLN A 594 -29.32 -14.17 -11.77
C GLN A 594 -28.04 -14.83 -11.27
N ALA A 595 -27.11 -14.01 -10.77
CA ALA A 595 -25.98 -14.49 -9.98
C ALA A 595 -26.38 -14.71 -8.52
N ALA A 596 -25.74 -15.64 -7.81
CA ALA A 596 -25.92 -15.75 -6.35
C ALA A 596 -25.24 -14.57 -5.65
N PHE A 597 -24.00 -14.29 -6.03
CA PHE A 597 -23.23 -13.14 -5.57
C PHE A 597 -22.71 -12.36 -6.77
N ALA A 598 -22.78 -11.03 -6.73
CA ALA A 598 -22.02 -10.22 -7.66
C ALA A 598 -21.59 -8.88 -7.04
N SER A 599 -20.43 -8.39 -7.45
CA SER A 599 -20.00 -7.02 -7.12
C SER A 599 -20.90 -5.99 -7.83
N LEU A 600 -20.73 -4.72 -7.50
CA LEU A 600 -21.25 -3.66 -8.37
C LEU A 600 -20.51 -3.67 -9.70
N LYS A 601 -21.25 -3.33 -10.76
CA LYS A 601 -20.70 -3.11 -12.11
C LYS A 601 -20.01 -1.76 -12.25
N GLU A 602 -20.47 -0.76 -11.51
CA GLU A 602 -20.01 0.63 -11.53
C GLU A 602 -19.98 1.17 -10.10
N ASN A 603 -19.19 2.21 -9.85
CA ASN A 603 -19.05 2.85 -8.53
C ASN A 603 -18.51 1.93 -7.43
N MET A 604 -17.67 0.96 -7.79
CA MET A 604 -16.99 0.07 -6.84
C MET A 604 -15.74 0.75 -6.24
N PHE A 605 -15.96 1.85 -5.51
CA PHE A 605 -14.90 2.73 -5.00
C PHE A 605 -14.11 2.16 -3.80
N ASN A 606 -14.49 0.99 -3.29
CA ASN A 606 -13.76 0.28 -2.25
C ASN A 606 -13.90 -1.24 -2.44
N HIS A 607 -13.12 -2.01 -1.69
CA HIS A 607 -13.07 -3.46 -1.79
C HIS A 607 -14.35 -4.12 -1.29
N PHE A 608 -14.47 -5.41 -1.62
CA PHE A 608 -15.45 -6.34 -1.05
C PHE A 608 -14.77 -7.62 -0.56
N GLY A 609 -15.54 -8.50 0.08
CA GLY A 609 -15.10 -9.84 0.47
C GLY A 609 -16.27 -10.82 0.52
N LEU A 610 -15.97 -12.11 0.38
CA LEU A 610 -16.98 -13.17 0.39
C LEU A 610 -16.44 -14.47 0.98
N PHE A 611 -17.06 -14.95 2.06
CA PHE A 611 -16.75 -16.20 2.72
C PHE A 611 -18.02 -17.06 2.77
N VAL A 612 -17.99 -18.22 2.11
CA VAL A 612 -19.13 -19.13 1.98
C VAL A 612 -18.77 -20.47 2.59
N THR A 613 -19.48 -20.87 3.65
CA THR A 613 -19.14 -22.06 4.42
C THR A 613 -20.36 -22.96 4.63
N GLY A 614 -20.26 -24.24 4.27
CA GLY A 614 -21.35 -25.21 4.54
C GLY A 614 -22.62 -24.99 3.71
N CYS A 615 -22.57 -24.15 2.68
CA CYS A 615 -23.75 -23.76 1.90
C CYS A 615 -24.12 -24.76 0.79
N GLU A 616 -25.35 -24.64 0.30
CA GLU A 616 -25.80 -25.25 -0.95
C GLU A 616 -26.24 -24.15 -1.89
N ILE A 617 -25.67 -24.07 -3.10
CA ILE A 617 -25.96 -23.04 -4.09
C ILE A 617 -26.47 -23.74 -5.35
N ASN A 618 -27.72 -23.49 -5.72
CA ASN A 618 -28.38 -24.20 -6.82
C ASN A 618 -29.02 -23.26 -7.83
N ASN A 619 -28.92 -23.63 -9.12
CA ASN A 619 -29.67 -23.03 -10.22
C ASN A 619 -29.44 -21.51 -10.40
N PHE A 620 -28.18 -21.06 -10.38
CA PHE A 620 -27.80 -19.68 -10.70
C PHE A 620 -27.10 -19.58 -12.06
N ASN A 621 -27.15 -18.41 -12.68
CA ASN A 621 -26.35 -18.10 -13.87
C ASN A 621 -24.86 -18.03 -13.52
N TYR A 622 -24.51 -17.36 -12.43
CA TYR A 622 -23.16 -17.34 -11.86
C TYR A 622 -23.25 -17.62 -10.37
N VAL A 623 -22.32 -18.40 -9.82
CA VAL A 623 -22.17 -18.49 -8.36
C VAL A 623 -21.64 -17.15 -7.85
N LEU A 624 -20.50 -16.71 -8.39
CA LEU A 624 -19.95 -15.39 -8.14
C LEU A 624 -19.64 -14.72 -9.47
N LYS A 625 -19.99 -13.44 -9.58
CA LYS A 625 -19.53 -12.58 -10.67
C LYS A 625 -18.89 -11.29 -10.13
N ALA A 626 -17.58 -11.18 -10.25
CA ALA A 626 -16.89 -9.91 -10.05
C ALA A 626 -16.85 -9.14 -11.38
N TYR A 627 -17.31 -7.90 -11.34
CA TYR A 627 -17.24 -7.04 -12.51
C TYR A 627 -15.89 -6.32 -12.58
N LYS A 628 -15.56 -5.82 -13.78
CA LYS A 628 -14.39 -4.98 -14.01
C LYS A 628 -14.25 -3.87 -12.98
N GLN A 629 -13.01 -3.53 -12.62
CA GLN A 629 -12.58 -2.57 -11.60
C GLN A 629 -12.94 -2.93 -10.15
N SER A 630 -13.67 -4.01 -9.90
CA SER A 630 -13.87 -4.51 -8.53
C SER A 630 -12.65 -5.28 -8.03
N PHE A 631 -12.43 -5.24 -6.71
CA PHE A 631 -11.37 -6.00 -6.06
C PHE A 631 -11.82 -6.57 -4.72
N ALA A 632 -11.45 -7.81 -4.46
CA ALA A 632 -11.55 -8.44 -3.16
C ALA A 632 -10.17 -8.81 -2.64
N GLU A 633 -9.92 -8.58 -1.36
CA GLU A 633 -8.69 -9.10 -0.74
C GLU A 633 -8.78 -10.62 -0.58
N GLU A 634 -9.95 -11.12 -0.16
CA GLU A 634 -10.15 -12.55 0.03
C GLU A 634 -11.55 -12.99 -0.38
N ILE A 635 -11.61 -14.12 -1.06
CA ILE A 635 -12.82 -14.89 -1.35
C ILE A 635 -12.55 -16.35 -0.99
N ALA A 636 -13.42 -16.94 -0.19
CA ALA A 636 -13.32 -18.34 0.19
C ALA A 636 -14.66 -19.08 0.06
N PHE A 637 -14.61 -20.27 -0.52
CA PHE A 637 -15.70 -21.25 -0.48
C PHE A 637 -15.18 -22.50 0.23
N THR A 638 -15.83 -22.88 1.32
CA THR A 638 -15.47 -24.05 2.12
C THR A 638 -16.69 -24.94 2.37
N ASN A 639 -16.51 -26.27 2.31
CA ASN A 639 -17.57 -27.23 2.65
C ASN A 639 -18.90 -26.99 1.89
N THR A 640 -18.83 -26.44 0.67
CA THR A 640 -20.01 -25.89 -0.04
C THR A 640 -20.33 -26.70 -1.28
N SER A 641 -21.62 -26.98 -1.50
CA SER A 641 -22.13 -27.64 -2.71
C SER A 641 -22.66 -26.63 -3.71
N ILE A 642 -22.22 -26.72 -4.97
CA ILE A 642 -22.61 -25.85 -6.09
C ILE A 642 -23.20 -26.73 -7.19
N LEU A 643 -24.48 -26.53 -7.48
CA LEU A 643 -25.30 -27.48 -8.25
C LEU A 643 -26.04 -26.77 -9.39
N ASN A 644 -26.02 -27.37 -10.57
CA ASN A 644 -26.87 -27.01 -11.72
C ASN A 644 -26.78 -25.52 -12.15
N CYS A 645 -25.65 -24.88 -11.93
CA CYS A 645 -25.42 -23.49 -12.36
C CYS A 645 -24.98 -23.42 -13.83
N GLU A 646 -25.22 -22.27 -14.49
CA GLU A 646 -24.67 -22.05 -15.83
C GLU A 646 -23.15 -21.83 -15.78
N ASN A 647 -22.69 -20.98 -14.88
CA ASN A 647 -21.28 -20.65 -14.65
C ASN A 647 -20.94 -20.74 -13.16
N GLY A 648 -19.67 -20.99 -12.85
CA GLY A 648 -19.16 -21.01 -11.48
C GLY A 648 -18.76 -19.61 -11.00
N ILE A 649 -17.46 -19.43 -10.76
CA ILE A 649 -16.83 -18.23 -10.21
C ILE A 649 -16.17 -17.46 -11.36
N GLU A 650 -16.66 -16.25 -11.62
CA GLU A 650 -16.22 -15.37 -12.71
C GLU A 650 -15.43 -14.17 -12.15
N LEU A 651 -14.15 -14.13 -12.47
CA LEU A 651 -13.12 -13.19 -11.99
C LEU A 651 -12.18 -12.77 -13.14
N SER A 652 -12.67 -12.75 -14.39
CA SER A 652 -11.86 -12.52 -15.58
C SER A 652 -12.09 -11.19 -16.30
N GLU A 653 -12.83 -10.25 -15.70
CA GLU A 653 -13.24 -9.03 -16.40
C GLU A 653 -12.10 -7.99 -16.60
N GLU A 654 -10.94 -8.15 -15.93
CA GLU A 654 -9.74 -7.31 -16.12
C GLU A 654 -8.93 -7.64 -17.38
N THR A 655 -9.55 -7.48 -18.53
CA THR A 655 -9.00 -7.88 -19.85
C THR A 655 -8.11 -6.84 -20.53
N ASN A 656 -7.69 -5.79 -19.80
CA ASN A 656 -6.90 -4.67 -20.35
C ASN A 656 -5.41 -5.01 -20.55
N ASP A 657 -4.96 -6.16 -20.05
CA ASP A 657 -3.58 -6.63 -20.02
C ASP A 657 -2.59 -5.69 -19.30
N ARG A 658 -3.03 -5.06 -18.21
CA ARG A 658 -2.22 -4.10 -17.42
C ARG A 658 -1.79 -4.61 -16.04
N GLY A 659 -1.92 -5.91 -15.80
CA GLY A 659 -1.57 -6.53 -14.53
C GLY A 659 -2.65 -6.40 -13.45
N ASP A 660 -3.79 -5.78 -13.75
CA ASP A 660 -4.94 -5.70 -12.84
C ASP A 660 -5.71 -7.04 -12.81
N TYR A 661 -6.30 -7.37 -11.66
CA TYR A 661 -7.09 -8.59 -11.43
C TYR A 661 -8.15 -8.35 -10.32
N ASN A 662 -9.10 -9.29 -10.13
CA ASN A 662 -10.30 -9.06 -9.30
C ASN A 662 -10.23 -9.57 -7.85
N VAL A 663 -9.28 -10.44 -7.49
CA VAL A 663 -9.15 -10.96 -6.12
C VAL A 663 -7.71 -11.24 -5.74
N GLU A 664 -7.27 -11.00 -4.51
CA GLU A 664 -5.92 -11.38 -4.07
C GLU A 664 -5.81 -12.86 -3.70
N PHE A 665 -6.69 -13.34 -2.83
CA PHE A 665 -6.72 -14.72 -2.37
C PHE A 665 -8.07 -15.38 -2.69
N LEU A 666 -8.05 -16.37 -3.58
CA LEU A 666 -9.20 -17.25 -3.85
C LEU A 666 -8.93 -18.65 -3.29
N THR A 667 -9.77 -19.06 -2.34
CA THR A 667 -9.71 -20.40 -1.74
C THR A 667 -10.98 -21.20 -2.03
N ILE A 668 -10.81 -22.40 -2.58
CA ILE A 668 -11.85 -23.41 -2.75
C ILE A 668 -11.40 -24.68 -2.01
N ASP A 669 -12.07 -25.01 -0.91
CA ASP A 669 -11.70 -26.13 -0.04
C ASP A 669 -12.90 -27.02 0.29
N ASN A 670 -12.76 -28.32 0.03
CA ASN A 670 -13.80 -29.30 0.34
C ASN A 670 -15.17 -28.95 -0.28
N CYS A 671 -15.16 -28.47 -1.53
CA CYS A 671 -16.37 -28.09 -2.27
C CYS A 671 -16.79 -29.18 -3.26
N VAL A 672 -18.08 -29.20 -3.61
CA VAL A 672 -18.63 -30.09 -4.62
C VAL A 672 -19.30 -29.27 -5.71
N PHE A 673 -18.76 -29.33 -6.93
CA PHE A 673 -19.35 -28.72 -8.12
C PHE A 673 -19.99 -29.83 -8.97
N THR A 674 -21.29 -29.74 -9.21
CA THR A 674 -22.02 -30.70 -10.04
C THR A 674 -22.87 -30.00 -11.09
N ASN A 675 -22.77 -30.44 -12.34
CA ASN A 675 -23.54 -29.92 -13.48
C ASN A 675 -23.38 -28.40 -13.70
N VAL A 676 -22.19 -27.85 -13.46
CA VAL A 676 -21.86 -26.46 -13.84
C VAL A 676 -21.53 -26.42 -15.32
N LYS A 677 -22.32 -25.72 -16.14
CA LYS A 677 -22.30 -25.94 -17.59
C LYS A 677 -21.06 -25.37 -18.30
N SER A 678 -20.56 -24.20 -17.89
CA SER A 678 -19.36 -23.54 -18.45
C SER A 678 -18.16 -23.63 -17.48
N ASN A 679 -17.23 -22.67 -17.54
CA ASN A 679 -16.12 -22.53 -16.58
C ASN A 679 -16.58 -22.61 -15.11
N VAL A 680 -15.80 -23.31 -14.29
CA VAL A 680 -16.02 -23.40 -12.83
C VAL A 680 -15.27 -22.28 -12.12
N ILE A 681 -14.05 -21.98 -12.56
CA ILE A 681 -13.29 -20.80 -12.15
C ILE A 681 -12.72 -20.18 -13.42
N ASP A 682 -13.02 -18.91 -13.68
CA ASP A 682 -12.26 -18.10 -14.62
C ASP A 682 -11.65 -16.90 -13.90
N TYR A 683 -10.33 -16.93 -13.75
CA TYR A 683 -9.56 -16.00 -12.97
C TYR A 683 -8.36 -15.52 -13.78
N TYR A 684 -8.41 -14.24 -14.16
CA TYR A 684 -7.50 -13.67 -15.15
C TYR A 684 -6.63 -12.57 -14.54
N ARG A 685 -5.35 -12.57 -14.91
CA ARG A 685 -4.45 -11.42 -14.79
C ARG A 685 -3.67 -11.25 -16.09
N GLY A 686 -4.05 -10.28 -16.91
CA GLY A 686 -3.37 -10.01 -18.18
C GLY A 686 -2.12 -9.14 -18.01
N GLY A 687 -1.20 -9.18 -18.97
CA GLY A 687 0.00 -8.33 -18.97
C GLY A 687 1.20 -8.89 -18.19
N TYR A 688 2.42 -8.52 -18.59
CA TYR A 688 3.64 -8.82 -17.84
C TYR A 688 3.94 -7.71 -16.82
N ASP A 689 3.24 -7.75 -15.69
CA ASP A 689 3.47 -6.89 -14.52
C ASP A 689 4.11 -7.68 -13.36
N GLU A 690 5.09 -7.07 -12.70
CA GLU A 690 5.84 -7.62 -11.54
C GLU A 690 5.63 -6.79 -10.26
N SER A 691 4.62 -5.90 -10.26
CA SER A 691 4.41 -4.92 -9.19
C SER A 691 3.47 -5.43 -8.07
N THR A 692 2.80 -6.56 -8.30
CA THR A 692 1.83 -7.17 -7.39
C THR A 692 2.35 -8.47 -6.80
N ILE A 693 1.64 -9.05 -5.82
CA ILE A 693 1.93 -10.43 -5.34
C ILE A 693 1.34 -11.49 -6.29
N GLY A 694 0.54 -11.03 -7.28
CA GLY A 694 0.28 -11.74 -8.52
C GLY A 694 -0.96 -12.64 -8.54
N GLY A 695 -1.87 -12.49 -7.58
CA GLY A 695 -3.06 -13.32 -7.46
C GLY A 695 -2.74 -14.74 -6.97
N ASN A 696 -3.60 -15.25 -6.09
CA ASN A 696 -3.37 -16.50 -5.36
C ASN A 696 -4.62 -17.38 -5.46
N LEU A 697 -4.47 -18.57 -6.02
CA LEU A 697 -5.54 -19.56 -6.11
C LEU A 697 -5.13 -20.85 -5.39
N MET A 698 -5.97 -21.26 -4.43
CA MET A 698 -5.90 -22.58 -3.81
C MET A 698 -7.20 -23.34 -4.08
N VAL A 699 -7.10 -24.48 -4.76
CA VAL A 699 -8.20 -25.43 -4.98
C VAL A 699 -7.81 -26.77 -4.40
N LYS A 700 -8.46 -27.18 -3.31
CA LYS A 700 -8.13 -28.44 -2.64
C LYS A 700 -9.33 -29.23 -2.16
N ASN A 701 -9.12 -30.54 -2.03
CA ASN A 701 -10.07 -31.50 -1.45
C ASN A 701 -11.47 -31.46 -2.12
N SER A 702 -11.57 -30.97 -3.36
CA SER A 702 -12.85 -30.65 -3.99
C SER A 702 -13.20 -31.65 -5.09
N THR A 703 -14.49 -31.79 -5.37
CA THR A 703 -15.01 -32.68 -6.43
C THR A 703 -15.72 -31.88 -7.51
N PHE A 704 -15.40 -32.17 -8.78
CA PHE A 704 -15.97 -31.54 -9.96
C PHE A 704 -16.57 -32.61 -10.88
N LYS A 705 -17.90 -32.64 -10.99
CA LYS A 705 -18.64 -33.68 -11.71
C LYS A 705 -19.55 -33.08 -12.79
N ASN A 706 -19.44 -33.59 -14.02
CA ASN A 706 -20.26 -33.15 -15.16
C ASN A 706 -20.17 -31.65 -15.44
N CYS A 707 -19.00 -31.05 -15.28
CA CYS A 707 -18.77 -29.62 -15.44
C CYS A 707 -18.12 -29.27 -16.79
N GLY A 708 -18.32 -28.03 -17.25
CA GLY A 708 -17.58 -27.42 -18.36
C GLY A 708 -18.02 -27.79 -19.77
N ALA A 709 -19.10 -28.57 -19.94
CA ALA A 709 -19.52 -29.08 -21.26
C ALA A 709 -19.86 -27.98 -22.29
N LYS A 710 -20.13 -26.75 -21.86
CA LYS A 710 -20.40 -25.58 -22.72
C LYS A 710 -19.25 -24.57 -22.73
N GLU A 711 -18.13 -24.84 -22.06
CA GLU A 711 -17.03 -23.91 -21.95
C GLU A 711 -16.31 -23.76 -23.30
N LYS A 712 -16.27 -22.53 -23.82
CA LYS A 712 -15.79 -22.24 -25.18
C LYS A 712 -14.27 -22.40 -25.30
N ASN A 713 -13.52 -22.02 -24.26
CA ASN A 713 -12.07 -22.16 -24.27
C ASN A 713 -11.64 -23.63 -23.96
N GLY A 714 -12.57 -24.45 -23.47
CA GLY A 714 -12.34 -25.85 -23.11
C GLY A 714 -11.49 -26.07 -21.85
N ILE A 715 -11.40 -25.06 -20.97
CA ILE A 715 -10.61 -25.06 -19.74
C ILE A 715 -11.55 -24.92 -18.54
N LEU A 716 -11.49 -25.88 -17.60
CA LEU A 716 -12.40 -25.89 -16.44
C LEU A 716 -12.05 -24.84 -15.38
N LEU A 717 -10.76 -24.76 -15.04
CA LEU A 717 -10.14 -23.81 -14.11
C LEU A 717 -9.19 -22.94 -14.94
N ASN A 718 -9.69 -21.82 -15.45
CA ASN A 718 -8.89 -20.87 -16.23
C ASN A 718 -8.17 -19.92 -15.28
N THR A 719 -6.83 -19.99 -15.25
CA THR A 719 -5.97 -19.28 -14.29
C THR A 719 -4.91 -18.43 -14.99
N ARG A 720 -5.25 -17.92 -16.18
CA ARG A 720 -4.28 -17.29 -17.07
C ARG A 720 -3.64 -16.06 -16.41
N GLY A 721 -2.33 -16.13 -16.23
CA GLY A 721 -1.49 -15.07 -15.68
C GLY A 721 -1.43 -15.01 -14.15
N ILE A 722 -2.17 -15.85 -13.43
CA ILE A 722 -2.11 -15.95 -11.96
C ILE A 722 -0.74 -16.52 -11.54
N VAL A 723 -0.08 -15.88 -10.56
CA VAL A 723 1.30 -16.21 -10.18
C VAL A 723 1.38 -17.37 -9.21
N ASN A 724 0.44 -17.49 -8.28
CA ASN A 724 0.41 -18.57 -7.30
C ASN A 724 -0.85 -19.42 -7.51
N VAL A 725 -0.67 -20.68 -7.91
CA VAL A 725 -1.79 -21.62 -8.12
C VAL A 725 -1.43 -22.96 -7.48
N ALA A 726 -2.32 -23.49 -6.65
CA ALA A 726 -2.20 -24.82 -6.05
C ALA A 726 -3.49 -25.61 -6.27
N ILE A 727 -3.41 -26.70 -7.03
CA ILE A 727 -4.55 -27.59 -7.33
C ILE A 727 -4.25 -28.96 -6.72
N ASN A 728 -4.76 -29.25 -5.52
CA ASN A 728 -4.30 -30.39 -4.72
C ASN A 728 -5.44 -31.30 -4.22
N ASN A 729 -5.27 -32.61 -4.31
CA ASN A 729 -6.20 -33.62 -3.76
C ASN A 729 -7.64 -33.50 -4.27
N ASN A 730 -7.83 -33.10 -5.53
CA ASN A 730 -9.18 -32.94 -6.11
C ASN A 730 -9.61 -34.16 -6.92
N THR A 731 -10.92 -34.31 -7.14
CA THR A 731 -11.49 -35.34 -8.02
C THR A 731 -12.29 -34.69 -9.15
N PHE A 732 -11.91 -34.98 -10.40
CA PHE A 732 -12.56 -34.50 -11.61
C PHE A 732 -13.17 -35.68 -12.36
N THR A 733 -14.50 -35.71 -12.49
CA THR A 733 -15.23 -36.87 -13.06
C THR A 733 -16.22 -36.43 -14.13
N ASN A 734 -16.15 -37.06 -15.32
CA ASN A 734 -17.10 -36.84 -16.42
C ASN A 734 -17.20 -35.37 -16.88
N ASN A 735 -16.10 -34.61 -16.84
CA ASN A 735 -16.09 -33.21 -17.30
C ASN A 735 -15.73 -33.17 -18.79
N ASN A 736 -16.67 -32.73 -19.64
CA ASN A 736 -16.48 -32.69 -21.08
C ASN A 736 -15.69 -31.42 -21.51
N ILE A 737 -14.39 -31.42 -21.23
CA ILE A 737 -13.45 -30.32 -21.45
C ILE A 737 -12.11 -30.84 -21.96
N LYS A 738 -11.30 -29.98 -22.57
CA LYS A 738 -9.97 -30.34 -23.05
C LYS A 738 -8.93 -30.33 -21.93
N LEU A 739 -8.97 -29.28 -21.11
CA LEU A 739 -8.04 -29.07 -20.00
C LEU A 739 -8.81 -28.83 -18.71
N VAL A 740 -8.36 -29.46 -17.62
CA VAL A 740 -8.79 -29.05 -16.29
C VAL A 740 -8.14 -27.71 -15.92
N ALA A 741 -6.83 -27.58 -16.13
CA ALA A 741 -6.08 -26.35 -15.92
C ALA A 741 -4.83 -26.30 -16.81
N LEU A 742 -4.37 -25.08 -17.10
CA LEU A 742 -3.06 -24.80 -17.71
C LEU A 742 -2.22 -24.01 -16.72
N LEU A 743 -1.18 -24.64 -16.18
CA LEU A 743 -0.31 -24.11 -15.14
C LEU A 743 0.93 -23.45 -15.73
N TRP A 744 1.37 -22.34 -15.13
CA TRP A 744 2.55 -21.59 -15.53
C TRP A 744 3.80 -22.06 -14.76
N GLY A 745 4.62 -22.92 -15.38
CA GLY A 745 5.77 -23.59 -14.74
C GLY A 745 6.86 -22.65 -14.21
N ALA A 746 7.16 -21.55 -14.91
CA ALA A 746 8.12 -20.54 -14.45
C ALA A 746 7.60 -19.68 -13.29
N LYS A 747 6.37 -19.92 -12.81
CA LYS A 747 5.76 -19.28 -11.65
C LYS A 747 5.33 -20.34 -10.64
N ASN A 748 4.77 -19.92 -9.50
CA ASN A 748 4.42 -20.80 -8.39
C ASN A 748 3.10 -21.55 -8.63
N ASN A 749 3.01 -22.25 -9.76
CA ASN A 749 1.84 -23.03 -10.16
C ASN A 749 2.14 -24.52 -9.96
N THR A 750 1.34 -25.20 -9.14
CA THR A 750 1.58 -26.59 -8.72
C THR A 750 0.28 -27.40 -8.73
N GLU A 751 0.43 -28.71 -8.93
CA GLU A 751 -0.66 -29.67 -8.77
C GLU A 751 -0.16 -30.94 -8.06
N LEU A 752 -0.99 -31.54 -7.21
CA LEU A 752 -0.64 -32.71 -6.43
C LEU A 752 -1.86 -33.62 -6.20
N ASN A 753 -1.70 -34.93 -6.42
CA ASN A 753 -2.68 -35.96 -6.05
C ASN A 753 -4.11 -35.76 -6.61
N ASN A 754 -4.25 -35.18 -7.80
CA ASN A 754 -5.56 -35.02 -8.44
C ASN A 754 -5.99 -36.33 -9.14
N LYS A 755 -7.27 -36.69 -9.00
CA LYS A 755 -7.88 -37.85 -9.68
C LYS A 755 -8.69 -37.38 -10.87
N LEU A 756 -8.31 -37.79 -12.07
CA LEU A 756 -8.98 -37.45 -13.32
C LEU A 756 -9.65 -38.70 -13.90
N GLN A 757 -10.97 -38.70 -14.04
CA GLN A 757 -11.74 -39.80 -14.65
C GLN A 757 -12.71 -39.24 -15.70
N ASN A 758 -12.59 -39.66 -16.96
CA ASN A 758 -13.41 -39.15 -18.07
C ASN A 758 -13.47 -37.61 -18.08
N SER A 759 -12.30 -36.98 -17.92
CA SER A 759 -12.14 -35.54 -17.80
C SER A 759 -10.92 -35.12 -18.64
N GLY A 760 -10.76 -33.83 -18.90
CA GLY A 760 -9.52 -33.31 -19.49
C GLY A 760 -8.33 -33.40 -18.53
N VAL A 761 -7.17 -32.93 -19.00
CA VAL A 761 -5.89 -33.05 -18.30
C VAL A 761 -5.46 -31.75 -17.64
N ILE A 762 -4.61 -31.84 -16.61
CA ILE A 762 -3.84 -30.69 -16.11
C ILE A 762 -2.52 -30.66 -16.91
N ARG A 763 -2.15 -29.50 -17.43
CA ARG A 763 -0.90 -29.32 -18.20
C ARG A 763 -0.07 -28.20 -17.58
N VAL A 764 1.25 -28.38 -17.55
CA VAL A 764 2.20 -27.34 -17.19
C VAL A 764 2.89 -26.83 -18.45
N GLU A 765 2.89 -25.53 -18.67
CA GLU A 765 3.68 -24.84 -19.68
C GLU A 765 4.69 -23.92 -18.97
N GLU A 766 5.97 -24.11 -19.25
CA GLU A 766 7.04 -23.39 -18.54
C GLU A 766 6.87 -21.87 -18.68
N ASN A 767 6.63 -21.38 -19.90
CA ASN A 767 6.47 -19.96 -20.17
C ASN A 767 5.16 -19.69 -20.91
N LEU A 768 4.24 -18.98 -20.27
CA LEU A 768 3.04 -18.47 -20.91
C LEU A 768 3.35 -17.21 -21.74
N LYS A 769 2.82 -17.15 -22.96
CA LYS A 769 2.89 -15.92 -23.77
C LYS A 769 2.00 -14.84 -23.16
N MET A 770 2.64 -13.84 -22.54
CA MET A 770 1.98 -12.66 -21.98
C MET A 770 2.18 -11.44 -22.91
N LYS A 771 1.24 -10.51 -22.88
CA LYS A 771 1.40 -9.22 -23.55
C LYS A 771 2.32 -8.33 -22.70
N LEU A 772 3.33 -7.71 -23.31
CA LEU A 772 4.15 -6.72 -22.61
C LEU A 772 3.31 -5.45 -22.36
N MET A 773 3.53 -4.80 -21.22
CA MET A 773 2.81 -3.58 -20.84
C MET A 773 3.28 -2.32 -21.58
N TYR A 774 4.38 -2.41 -22.33
CA TYR A 774 5.08 -1.28 -22.96
C TYR A 774 5.24 -1.46 -24.47
#